data_AF-A0A235GEJ2-F1
#
_entry.id   AF-A0A235GEJ2-F1
#
_cell.length_a   1.000
_cell.length_b   1.000
_cell.length_c   1.000
_cell.angle_alpha   90.00
_cell.angle_beta   90.00
_cell.angle_gamma   90.00
#
_symmetry.space_group_name_H-M   'P 1'
#
loop_
_entity.id
_entity.type
_entity.pdbx_description
1 polymer ?
#
loop_
_entity_poly.entity_id
_entity_poly.type
_entity_poly.pdbx_seq_one_letter_code
_entity_poly.pdbx_strand_id
1 'polypeptide(L)'
;MSSENLVGAEAFALAGTPRYGQLTYTSFDRPTTGRGQVLGGWQVKDVAGELDETEQDAVRAGINTRLETVVVPPAFPTQEQIESRPRRLHYGPLYDGDVAYWHSVPAGSDASGRPGNVFVHVLVDRNPELPPRRRPISLWHSSDWLIPFGAEQVLRAGLAAAAEFRSGTVVDLRAVVEFILDPDVWRIGVLCVLLDAVHHAMHNGGTVVLGVENPDRGAMWIGALSALMSAAASTHFYFSTFERRPSAEDLDELNVHVVCVPVEDIESLELPDRFVVISEIESLSPGELGVEAHLTAAGVAVTVTEWSALAQAVLLDPDTAVEALGDLDAIADSDPVRGAETAWPLATLVRVDDDFRDAHTEAMRVINHVPPLLPAVRFQASPAPLPSAIPAPHAASSSTAKPVPGWPDGYAPASTYAPESVQRREPSQVMHDILALPSDTPEQSEERWLRFLEFVRRVPGWSSGPYNFRDELGRFEFQPSRGLLAMVEATAEDFFNRLSVKNPRVQSDKRFLIETEILRFADVIMFAGVTDDVIVTVVQSLVEWAVVPLLFDEAVASSFIEGVGAIDAPLRGLLRGCVTDGKGAGYFATRPLGARVPGDVIEWMLQFDDLPTDGRIDVHPEVVAESAVALASDLVLRKLSGPTDHGADGWGTYVPQSLWRVLWEVYNGGFVPSPASRLLSSPHLLAEDLVNLAAQFPGVIAPRFLQRIMVSHNLNPRSGELATAAAHLLCTDVEAQRLDTVITPPNRRGDETALAWAQVRFIDRWAEQGSGELQYRVGLMRPALIDYCHMNAAEIAELSNDIRGRLAVLLFTSRWARDRHGAPFVPFVGEAQIAGLRPSILGSSNYVSDNIAELIGSRIIDREWLLATVMLLTDGAPETERPTPDLLTSLGLGTKNGNGLLESLARESLADLYGFDRNGPSPIVDMFRDEARRRESVGQSVDVDRYRPHAWQWFDYLVTERPKQAPSQGIFARKFGKDRG
;
A
#
# COMPACT_ATOMS: atom_id res chain seq x y z
N MET A 1 35.05 -40.48 -4.75
CA MET A 1 35.92 -39.53 -5.47
C MET A 1 35.18 -39.20 -6.76
N SER A 2 34.54 -38.04 -6.91
CA SER A 2 35.06 -36.71 -6.57
C SER A 2 33.94 -35.75 -6.16
N SER A 3 34.32 -34.85 -5.27
CA SER A 3 33.59 -33.80 -4.57
C SER A 3 33.25 -32.58 -5.45
N GLU A 4 32.69 -32.79 -6.64
CA GLU A 4 32.31 -31.69 -7.56
C GLU A 4 30.79 -31.52 -7.76
N ASN A 5 29.95 -32.48 -7.33
CA ASN A 5 28.50 -32.40 -7.52
C ASN A 5 27.71 -31.88 -6.29
N LEU A 6 28.39 -31.46 -5.22
CA LEU A 6 27.76 -30.91 -4.02
C LEU A 6 27.86 -29.37 -3.91
N VAL A 7 28.71 -28.73 -4.72
CA VAL A 7 28.87 -27.27 -4.71
C VAL A 7 27.82 -26.56 -5.59
N GLY A 8 27.11 -27.29 -6.46
CA GLY A 8 26.06 -26.73 -7.32
C GLY A 8 24.65 -26.66 -6.69
N ALA A 9 24.42 -27.35 -5.56
CA ALA A 9 23.11 -27.43 -4.92
C ALA A 9 22.95 -26.45 -3.74
N GLU A 10 24.04 -26.04 -3.08
CA GLU A 10 24.01 -25.06 -1.98
C GLU A 10 24.11 -23.60 -2.46
N ALA A 11 24.48 -23.36 -3.73
CA ALA A 11 24.54 -22.01 -4.30
C ALA A 11 23.19 -21.47 -4.81
N PHE A 12 22.12 -22.29 -4.81
CA PHE A 12 20.77 -21.88 -5.24
C PHE A 12 19.85 -21.47 -4.07
N ALA A 13 20.34 -21.46 -2.84
CA ALA A 13 19.55 -21.16 -1.63
C ALA A 13 19.66 -19.70 -1.13
N LEU A 14 20.24 -18.79 -1.92
CA LEU A 14 20.47 -17.38 -1.52
C LEU A 14 20.05 -16.33 -2.59
N ALA A 15 19.36 -16.73 -3.66
CA ALA A 15 18.83 -15.77 -4.63
C ALA A 15 17.35 -15.53 -4.32
N GLY A 16 17.00 -14.34 -3.82
CA GLY A 16 15.61 -13.92 -3.68
C GLY A 16 14.88 -13.87 -5.03
N THR A 17 13.55 -13.98 -5.02
CA THR A 17 12.68 -13.81 -6.21
C THR A 17 13.09 -12.56 -7.00
N PRO A 18 13.20 -12.63 -8.33
CA PRO A 18 13.62 -11.50 -9.14
C PRO A 18 12.63 -10.32 -9.02
N ARG A 19 13.13 -9.08 -9.08
CA ARG A 19 12.30 -7.85 -9.03
C ARG A 19 11.19 -7.86 -10.09
N TYR A 20 11.50 -8.39 -11.28
CA TYR A 20 10.61 -8.38 -12.43
C TYR A 20 10.01 -9.76 -12.70
N GLY A 21 8.69 -9.79 -12.84
CA GLY A 21 7.92 -10.92 -13.35
C GLY A 21 7.33 -10.62 -14.72
N GLN A 22 7.19 -11.60 -15.61
CA GLN A 22 6.61 -11.39 -16.94
C GLN A 22 5.60 -12.49 -17.30
N LEU A 23 4.51 -12.09 -17.96
CA LEU A 23 3.47 -12.99 -18.42
C LEU A 23 2.98 -12.59 -19.81
N THR A 24 2.72 -13.57 -20.68
CA THR A 24 2.05 -13.32 -21.97
C THR A 24 0.69 -14.00 -22.01
N TYR A 25 -0.29 -13.32 -22.60
CA TYR A 25 -1.67 -13.80 -22.71
C TYR A 25 -2.24 -13.49 -24.09
N THR A 26 -2.83 -14.49 -24.74
CA THR A 26 -3.38 -14.37 -26.09
C THR A 26 -4.24 -15.60 -26.44
N SER A 27 -5.02 -15.53 -27.52
CA SER A 27 -5.64 -16.72 -28.11
C SER A 27 -4.62 -17.47 -28.99
N PHE A 28 -4.35 -18.74 -28.67
CA PHE A 28 -3.50 -19.62 -29.48
C PHE A 28 -3.80 -21.11 -29.24
N ASP A 29 -3.32 -21.94 -30.15
CA ASP A 29 -3.45 -23.40 -30.08
C ASP A 29 -2.24 -24.01 -29.36
N ARG A 30 -2.48 -24.65 -28.20
CA ARG A 30 -1.42 -25.34 -27.45
C ARG A 30 -1.27 -26.79 -27.93
N PRO A 31 -0.06 -27.25 -28.33
CA PRO A 31 0.17 -28.66 -28.61
C PRO A 31 0.11 -29.44 -27.28
N THR A 32 -0.90 -30.29 -27.09
CA THR A 32 -1.00 -31.17 -25.93
C THR A 32 -0.14 -32.41 -26.08
N THR A 33 0.67 -32.71 -25.05
CA THR A 33 1.39 -33.98 -24.91
C THR A 33 0.42 -35.09 -24.48
N GLY A 34 -0.42 -35.56 -25.41
CA GLY A 34 -1.29 -36.73 -25.19
C GLY A 34 -2.61 -36.66 -25.97
N ARG A 35 -2.80 -37.64 -26.88
CA ARG A 35 -4.02 -37.92 -27.68
C ARG A 35 -4.92 -36.71 -28.02
N GLY A 36 -4.42 -35.84 -28.90
CA GLY A 36 -5.20 -35.32 -30.03
C GLY A 36 -6.24 -34.21 -29.80
N GLN A 37 -6.36 -33.63 -28.61
CA GLN A 37 -7.20 -32.44 -28.40
C GLN A 37 -6.33 -31.18 -28.26
N VAL A 38 -6.39 -30.30 -29.26
CA VAL A 38 -5.83 -28.95 -29.19
C VAL A 38 -6.74 -28.11 -28.30
N LEU A 39 -6.21 -27.63 -27.17
CA LEU A 39 -6.88 -26.64 -26.32
C LEU A 39 -6.66 -25.26 -26.95
N GLY A 40 -7.61 -24.81 -27.77
CA GLY A 40 -7.64 -23.47 -28.34
C GLY A 40 -8.45 -22.51 -27.47
N GLY A 41 -8.06 -21.23 -27.43
CA GLY A 41 -8.74 -20.17 -26.69
C GLY A 41 -7.79 -19.21 -25.98
N TRP A 42 -8.37 -18.23 -25.28
CA TRP A 42 -7.64 -17.24 -24.48
C TRP A 42 -7.01 -17.90 -23.25
N GLN A 43 -5.69 -17.81 -23.13
CA GLN A 43 -4.95 -18.43 -22.03
C GLN A 43 -3.59 -17.76 -21.85
N VAL A 44 -2.98 -18.02 -20.69
CA VAL A 44 -1.57 -17.69 -20.45
C VAL A 44 -0.70 -18.53 -21.38
N LYS A 45 0.15 -17.87 -22.16
CA LYS A 45 1.05 -18.50 -23.12
C LYS A 45 2.39 -18.86 -22.50
N ASP A 46 3.00 -17.90 -21.80
CA ASP A 46 4.34 -18.03 -21.25
C ASP A 46 4.47 -17.19 -19.98
N VAL A 47 5.32 -17.61 -19.05
CA VAL A 47 5.57 -16.98 -17.74
C VAL A 47 7.07 -17.00 -17.45
N ALA A 48 7.62 -15.88 -16.98
CA ALA A 48 9.02 -15.73 -16.59
C ALA A 48 9.15 -14.90 -15.30
N GLY A 49 10.30 -14.95 -14.63
CA GLY A 49 10.56 -14.17 -13.43
C GLY A 49 9.82 -14.65 -12.18
N GLU A 50 9.56 -15.96 -12.12
CA GLU A 50 8.97 -16.65 -10.94
C GLU A 50 7.65 -16.01 -10.47
N LEU A 51 6.76 -15.66 -11.40
CA LEU A 51 5.40 -15.22 -11.06
C LEU A 51 4.62 -16.38 -10.45
N ASP A 52 4.17 -16.22 -9.21
CA ASP A 52 3.33 -17.20 -8.53
C ASP A 52 1.88 -17.20 -9.04
N GLU A 53 1.04 -18.10 -8.54
CA GLU A 53 -0.36 -18.21 -8.99
C GLU A 53 -1.20 -16.97 -8.61
N THR A 54 -0.94 -16.36 -7.46
CA THR A 54 -1.66 -15.17 -6.96
C THR A 54 -1.34 -13.96 -7.83
N GLU A 55 -0.07 -13.73 -8.14
CA GLU A 55 0.39 -12.67 -9.02
C GLU A 55 -0.15 -12.86 -10.44
N GLN A 56 -0.15 -14.10 -10.93
CA GLN A 56 -0.74 -14.41 -12.23
C GLN A 56 -2.24 -14.10 -12.28
N ASP A 57 -2.99 -14.41 -11.22
CA ASP A 57 -4.42 -14.11 -11.15
C ASP A 57 -4.66 -12.60 -11.00
N ALA A 58 -3.85 -11.89 -10.22
CA ALA A 58 -3.92 -10.43 -10.09
C ALA A 58 -3.69 -9.73 -11.44
N VAL A 59 -2.65 -10.12 -12.19
CA VAL A 59 -2.41 -9.51 -13.50
C VAL A 59 -3.42 -9.93 -14.56
N ARG A 60 -4.04 -11.11 -14.44
CA ARG A 60 -5.11 -11.54 -15.34
C ARG A 60 -6.34 -10.65 -15.25
N ALA A 61 -6.64 -10.09 -14.07
CA ALA A 61 -7.77 -9.18 -13.90
C ALA A 61 -7.64 -7.91 -14.77
N GLY A 62 -6.40 -7.44 -15.01
CA GLY A 62 -6.12 -6.28 -15.88
C GLY A 62 -6.03 -6.59 -17.38
N ILE A 63 -6.24 -7.85 -17.80
CA ILE A 63 -6.10 -8.24 -19.21
C ILE A 63 -7.35 -7.85 -20.00
N ASN A 64 -7.18 -6.87 -20.89
CA ASN A 64 -8.19 -6.58 -21.90
C ASN A 64 -7.99 -7.45 -23.14
N THR A 65 -8.91 -8.38 -23.38
CA THR A 65 -8.92 -9.26 -24.57
C THR A 65 -9.52 -8.59 -25.81
N ARG A 66 -9.94 -7.32 -25.71
CA ARG A 66 -10.47 -6.52 -26.80
C ARG A 66 -9.61 -5.27 -26.99
N LEU A 67 -9.13 -5.07 -28.21
CA LEU A 67 -8.43 -3.85 -28.59
C LEU A 67 -8.99 -3.36 -29.91
N GLU A 68 -10.05 -2.54 -29.82
CA GLU A 68 -10.70 -1.98 -30.98
C GLU A 68 -9.82 -0.89 -31.61
N THR A 69 -9.66 -0.91 -32.92
CA THR A 69 -8.82 0.05 -33.65
C THR A 69 -9.69 1.11 -34.31
N VAL A 70 -9.26 2.38 -34.30
CA VAL A 70 -10.04 3.47 -34.93
C VAL A 70 -10.16 3.19 -36.43
N VAL A 71 -9.03 2.82 -37.04
CA VAL A 71 -8.96 2.32 -38.42
C VAL A 71 -8.79 0.81 -38.40
N VAL A 72 -9.80 0.08 -38.88
CA VAL A 72 -9.73 -1.37 -39.01
C VAL A 72 -8.66 -1.73 -40.04
N PRO A 73 -7.63 -2.53 -39.67
CA PRO A 73 -6.60 -2.91 -40.62
C PRO A 73 -7.20 -3.77 -41.76
N PRO A 74 -6.67 -3.66 -42.99
CA PRO A 74 -7.13 -4.49 -44.11
C PRO A 74 -6.87 -5.97 -43.83
N ALA A 75 -7.60 -6.86 -44.50
CA ALA A 75 -7.49 -8.31 -44.30
C ALA A 75 -6.05 -8.86 -44.51
N PHE A 76 -5.25 -8.19 -45.34
CA PHE A 76 -3.84 -8.48 -45.56
C PHE A 76 -3.03 -7.20 -45.38
N PRO A 77 -2.62 -6.86 -44.15
CA PRO A 77 -1.85 -5.65 -43.90
C PRO A 77 -0.41 -5.80 -44.40
N THR A 78 0.13 -4.70 -44.90
CA THR A 78 1.56 -4.56 -45.23
C THR A 78 2.41 -4.52 -43.96
N GLN A 79 3.72 -4.72 -44.08
CA GLN A 79 4.64 -4.64 -42.93
C GLN A 79 4.59 -3.26 -42.25
N GLU A 80 4.53 -2.17 -43.03
CA GLU A 80 4.40 -0.81 -42.49
C GLU A 80 3.09 -0.64 -41.69
N GLN A 81 1.97 -1.20 -42.18
CA GLN A 81 0.69 -1.18 -41.47
C GLN A 81 0.70 -2.05 -40.21
N ILE A 82 1.48 -3.13 -40.19
CA ILE A 82 1.72 -3.95 -39.00
C ILE A 82 2.57 -3.18 -37.99
N GLU A 83 3.59 -2.45 -38.43
CA GLU A 83 4.44 -1.66 -37.52
C GLU A 83 3.70 -0.46 -36.93
N SER A 84 2.77 0.13 -37.70
CA SER A 84 1.93 1.27 -37.30
C SER A 84 0.66 0.89 -36.54
N ARG A 85 0.50 -0.36 -36.11
CA ARG A 85 -0.67 -0.78 -35.32
C ARG A 85 -0.75 0.04 -34.02
N PRO A 86 -1.96 0.42 -33.56
CA PRO A 86 -2.10 1.06 -32.27
C PRO A 86 -1.59 0.13 -31.17
N ARG A 87 -0.90 0.72 -30.20
CA ARG A 87 -0.42 0.05 -29.01
C ARG A 87 -1.17 0.60 -27.82
N ARG A 88 -1.42 -0.24 -26.84
CA ARG A 88 -1.96 0.16 -25.55
C ARG A 88 -0.93 -0.19 -24.50
N LEU A 89 -0.46 0.80 -23.75
CA LEU A 89 0.35 0.61 -22.56
C LEU A 89 -0.47 1.11 -21.38
N HIS A 90 -0.84 0.18 -20.52
CA HIS A 90 -1.52 0.47 -19.27
C HIS A 90 -0.55 0.21 -18.12
N TYR A 91 -0.42 1.17 -17.24
CA TYR A 91 0.38 1.07 -16.02
C TYR A 91 -0.53 1.33 -14.82
N GLY A 92 -0.56 0.39 -13.88
CA GLY A 92 -1.47 0.42 -12.76
C GLY A 92 -0.97 -0.36 -11.54
N PRO A 93 -1.62 -0.14 -10.39
CA PRO A 93 -1.24 -0.79 -9.14
C PRO A 93 -1.69 -2.25 -9.12
N LEU A 94 -0.88 -3.09 -8.47
CA LEU A 94 -1.25 -4.40 -7.99
C LEU A 94 -1.44 -4.35 -6.46
N TYR A 95 -1.66 -5.51 -5.85
CA TYR A 95 -1.64 -5.64 -4.39
C TYR A 95 -0.24 -5.33 -3.84
N ASP A 96 -0.17 -4.92 -2.57
CA ASP A 96 1.09 -4.81 -1.81
C ASP A 96 2.14 -3.80 -2.31
N GLY A 97 1.72 -2.79 -3.07
CA GLY A 97 2.58 -1.71 -3.58
C GLY A 97 3.30 -2.05 -4.89
N ASP A 98 3.11 -3.27 -5.37
CA ASP A 98 3.62 -3.71 -6.66
C ASP A 98 2.86 -3.02 -7.79
N VAL A 99 3.47 -2.98 -8.96
CA VAL A 99 2.87 -2.35 -10.14
C VAL A 99 3.01 -3.26 -11.34
N ALA A 100 2.08 -3.14 -12.28
CA ALA A 100 2.14 -3.86 -13.52
C ALA A 100 1.96 -2.96 -14.73
N TYR A 101 2.61 -3.38 -15.81
CA TYR A 101 2.48 -2.84 -17.15
C TYR A 101 1.76 -3.88 -17.99
N TRP A 102 0.66 -3.50 -18.63
CA TRP A 102 -0.01 -4.31 -19.64
C TRP A 102 0.19 -3.67 -21.01
N HIS A 103 1.05 -4.28 -21.82
CA HIS A 103 1.27 -3.88 -23.20
C HIS A 103 0.43 -4.74 -24.14
N SER A 104 -0.61 -4.16 -24.75
CA SER A 104 -1.53 -4.85 -25.66
C SER A 104 -1.38 -4.37 -27.09
N VAL A 105 -1.34 -5.31 -28.04
CA VAL A 105 -1.32 -5.01 -29.49
C VAL A 105 -2.25 -5.93 -30.28
N PRO A 106 -2.83 -5.47 -31.41
CA PRO A 106 -3.61 -6.33 -32.29
C PRO A 106 -2.71 -7.42 -32.88
N ALA A 107 -3.07 -8.69 -32.71
CA ALA A 107 -2.29 -9.85 -33.16
C ALA A 107 -2.83 -10.47 -34.47
N GLY A 108 -3.88 -9.90 -35.06
CA GLY A 108 -4.50 -10.38 -36.31
C GLY A 108 -5.53 -11.48 -36.06
N SER A 109 -5.64 -12.44 -36.97
CA SER A 109 -6.49 -13.62 -36.76
C SER A 109 -5.81 -14.65 -35.86
N ASP A 110 -6.59 -15.31 -35.02
CA ASP A 110 -6.12 -16.45 -34.24
C ASP A 110 -5.87 -17.70 -35.11
N ALA A 111 -5.39 -18.79 -34.51
CA ALA A 111 -5.10 -20.05 -35.22
C ALA A 111 -6.34 -20.68 -35.89
N SER A 112 -7.54 -20.35 -35.40
CA SER A 112 -8.82 -20.79 -35.99
C SER A 112 -9.32 -19.88 -37.13
N GLY A 113 -8.60 -18.79 -37.41
CA GLY A 113 -8.94 -17.79 -38.42
C GLY A 113 -9.92 -16.72 -37.93
N ARG A 114 -10.28 -16.70 -36.64
CA ARG A 114 -11.16 -15.67 -36.08
C ARG A 114 -10.39 -14.36 -35.98
N PRO A 115 -10.90 -13.25 -36.54
CA PRO A 115 -10.25 -11.95 -36.44
C PRO A 115 -10.34 -11.40 -35.01
N GLY A 116 -9.52 -10.39 -34.70
CA GLY A 116 -9.60 -9.67 -33.44
C GLY A 116 -8.79 -10.29 -32.29
N ASN A 117 -7.77 -11.09 -32.59
CA ASN A 117 -6.84 -11.55 -31.57
C ASN A 117 -6.00 -10.38 -31.04
N VAL A 118 -5.70 -10.40 -29.75
CA VAL A 118 -4.86 -9.42 -29.05
C VAL A 118 -3.72 -10.18 -28.38
N PHE A 119 -2.52 -9.62 -28.45
CA PHE A 119 -1.38 -10.14 -27.72
C PHE A 119 -1.09 -9.19 -26.56
N VAL A 120 -1.14 -9.71 -25.33
CA VAL A 120 -0.86 -8.94 -24.12
C VAL A 120 0.45 -9.45 -23.52
N HIS A 121 1.42 -8.54 -23.35
CA HIS A 121 2.65 -8.76 -22.60
C HIS A 121 2.57 -7.95 -21.30
N VAL A 122 2.61 -8.65 -20.18
CA VAL A 122 2.61 -8.09 -18.84
C VAL A 122 4.00 -8.09 -18.25
N LEU A 123 4.41 -6.97 -17.65
CA LEU A 123 5.59 -6.85 -16.79
C LEU A 123 5.13 -6.44 -15.38
N VAL A 124 5.50 -7.20 -14.37
CA VAL A 124 5.32 -6.88 -12.95
C VAL A 124 6.62 -6.32 -12.41
N ASP A 125 6.58 -5.19 -11.70
CA ASP A 125 7.67 -4.66 -10.90
C ASP A 125 7.27 -4.70 -9.42
N ARG A 126 7.95 -5.57 -8.65
CA ARG A 126 7.69 -5.80 -7.22
C ARG A 126 8.29 -4.75 -6.30
N ASN A 127 9.15 -3.88 -6.85
CA ASN A 127 9.88 -2.88 -6.07
C ASN A 127 10.07 -1.57 -6.89
N PRO A 128 8.98 -0.93 -7.35
CA PRO A 128 9.07 0.23 -8.24
C PRO A 128 9.75 1.43 -7.58
N GLU A 129 9.61 1.58 -6.26
CA GLU A 129 10.22 2.65 -5.47
C GLU A 129 11.73 2.50 -5.24
N LEU A 130 12.29 1.30 -5.48
CA LEU A 130 13.71 1.05 -5.28
C LEU A 130 14.52 1.40 -6.54
N PRO A 131 15.75 1.94 -6.39
CA PRO A 131 16.66 2.13 -7.51
C PRO A 131 16.95 0.81 -8.28
N PRO A 132 17.14 0.87 -9.61
CA PRO A 132 16.97 2.04 -10.47
C PRO A 132 15.49 2.40 -10.63
N ARG A 133 15.14 3.65 -10.28
CA ARG A 133 13.81 4.22 -10.50
C ARG A 133 13.68 4.66 -11.95
N ARG A 134 12.47 4.61 -12.49
CA ARG A 134 12.17 5.09 -13.84
C ARG A 134 10.78 5.68 -13.87
N ARG A 135 10.59 6.66 -14.76
CA ARG A 135 9.25 7.10 -15.14
C ARG A 135 8.54 5.96 -15.89
N PRO A 136 7.38 5.45 -15.45
CA PRO A 136 6.77 4.25 -16.04
C PRO A 136 6.52 4.37 -17.55
N ILE A 137 6.12 5.56 -18.01
CA ILE A 137 5.88 5.85 -19.44
C ILE A 137 7.14 5.72 -20.31
N SER A 138 8.34 5.72 -19.73
CA SER A 138 9.59 5.49 -20.46
C SER A 138 9.66 4.10 -21.11
N LEU A 139 8.80 3.15 -20.73
CA LEU A 139 8.70 1.85 -21.41
C LEU A 139 7.90 1.90 -22.72
N TRP A 140 7.27 3.03 -23.06
CA TRP A 140 6.57 3.20 -24.34
C TRP A 140 7.52 2.96 -25.53
N HIS A 141 7.14 2.07 -26.45
CA HIS A 141 8.01 1.59 -27.55
C HIS A 141 9.34 0.94 -27.13
N SER A 142 9.44 0.41 -25.90
CA SER A 142 10.57 -0.47 -25.58
C SER A 142 10.67 -1.64 -26.56
N SER A 143 11.90 -1.98 -26.97
CA SER A 143 12.19 -3.13 -27.82
C SER A 143 11.94 -4.47 -27.14
N ASP A 144 11.77 -4.47 -25.81
CA ASP A 144 11.53 -5.68 -25.02
C ASP A 144 10.04 -6.07 -25.01
N TRP A 145 9.15 -5.18 -25.48
CA TRP A 145 7.75 -5.54 -25.71
C TRP A 145 7.60 -6.49 -26.90
N LEU A 146 6.87 -7.58 -26.67
CA LEU A 146 6.52 -8.54 -27.71
C LEU A 146 5.34 -8.01 -28.52
N ILE A 147 5.50 -7.92 -29.84
CA ILE A 147 4.49 -7.41 -30.78
C ILE A 147 4.17 -8.35 -31.96
N PRO A 148 3.97 -9.66 -31.73
CA PRO A 148 3.76 -10.63 -32.81
C PRO A 148 2.51 -10.30 -33.65
N PHE A 149 2.53 -10.68 -34.93
CA PHE A 149 1.36 -10.59 -35.81
C PHE A 149 1.14 -11.90 -36.57
N GLY A 150 -0.08 -12.43 -36.45
CA GLY A 150 -0.51 -13.70 -37.06
C GLY A 150 -0.16 -14.93 -36.22
N ALA A 151 -0.92 -16.01 -36.42
CA ALA A 151 -0.86 -17.23 -35.63
C ALA A 151 0.55 -17.83 -35.48
N GLU A 152 1.36 -17.82 -36.53
CA GLU A 152 2.73 -18.36 -36.50
C GLU A 152 3.68 -17.55 -35.60
N GLN A 153 3.64 -16.21 -35.69
CA GLN A 153 4.49 -15.36 -34.85
C GLN A 153 4.01 -15.40 -33.40
N VAL A 154 2.69 -15.42 -33.20
CA VAL A 154 2.08 -15.58 -31.87
C VAL A 154 2.54 -16.89 -31.25
N LEU A 155 2.53 -18.01 -31.97
CA LEU A 155 2.98 -19.30 -31.44
C LEU A 155 4.45 -19.29 -31.00
N ARG A 156 5.32 -18.64 -31.79
CA ARG A 156 6.77 -18.58 -31.56
C ARG A 156 7.21 -17.54 -30.53
N ALA A 157 6.37 -16.56 -30.20
CA ALA A 157 6.69 -15.55 -29.20
C ALA A 157 6.96 -16.23 -27.84
N GLY A 158 8.09 -15.91 -27.22
CA GLY A 158 8.49 -16.45 -25.93
C GLY A 158 9.18 -15.38 -25.10
N LEU A 159 9.05 -15.49 -23.78
CA LEU A 159 9.67 -14.57 -22.84
C LEU A 159 11.16 -14.89 -22.68
N ALA A 160 11.97 -13.84 -22.59
CA ALA A 160 13.36 -13.97 -22.16
C ALA A 160 13.44 -14.12 -20.63
N ALA A 161 14.56 -14.63 -20.11
CA ALA A 161 14.81 -14.62 -18.66
C ALA A 161 14.73 -13.19 -18.13
N ALA A 162 14.10 -13.01 -16.96
CA ALA A 162 13.80 -11.71 -16.37
C ALA A 162 15.08 -10.90 -16.08
N ALA A 163 15.48 -10.08 -17.04
CA ALA A 163 16.50 -9.05 -16.92
C ALA A 163 15.82 -7.67 -16.81
N GLU A 164 16.60 -6.64 -16.53
CA GLU A 164 16.12 -5.26 -16.52
C GLU A 164 15.50 -4.89 -17.87
N PHE A 165 14.22 -4.48 -17.86
CA PHE A 165 13.49 -4.07 -19.06
C PHE A 165 14.09 -2.76 -19.59
N ARG A 166 14.37 -2.65 -20.89
CA ARG A 166 14.96 -1.43 -21.47
C ARG A 166 13.90 -0.35 -21.67
N SER A 167 14.28 0.91 -21.48
CA SER A 167 13.42 2.04 -21.87
C SER A 167 13.27 2.11 -23.38
N GLY A 168 12.13 2.61 -23.85
CA GLY A 168 11.91 2.96 -25.24
C GLY A 168 12.59 4.26 -25.65
N THR A 169 12.49 4.60 -26.92
CA THR A 169 13.20 5.73 -27.54
C THR A 169 12.31 6.91 -27.91
N VAL A 170 11.02 6.86 -27.59
CA VAL A 170 10.02 7.85 -28.05
C VAL A 170 9.76 8.90 -26.99
N VAL A 171 9.68 8.51 -25.71
CA VAL A 171 9.37 9.40 -24.59
C VAL A 171 10.64 9.66 -23.79
N ASP A 172 11.51 10.51 -24.34
CA ASP A 172 12.64 11.11 -23.63
C ASP A 172 12.36 12.57 -23.24
N LEU A 173 13.11 13.09 -22.26
CA LEU A 173 12.87 14.43 -21.71
C LEU A 173 12.91 15.53 -22.77
N ARG A 174 13.86 15.47 -23.72
CA ARG A 174 13.99 16.49 -24.76
C ARG A 174 12.82 16.42 -25.74
N ALA A 175 12.46 15.21 -26.18
CA ALA A 175 11.30 15.03 -27.04
C ALA A 175 10.00 15.54 -26.40
N VAL A 176 9.82 15.31 -25.09
CA VAL A 176 8.66 15.78 -24.32
C VAL A 176 8.63 17.31 -24.23
N VAL A 177 9.77 17.95 -23.94
CA VAL A 177 9.85 19.41 -23.86
C VAL A 177 9.60 20.06 -25.23
N GLU A 178 10.23 19.54 -26.29
CA GLU A 178 10.01 20.02 -27.67
C GLU A 178 8.55 19.85 -28.10
N PHE A 179 7.89 18.77 -27.65
CA PHE A 179 6.48 18.54 -27.88
C PHE A 179 5.60 19.59 -27.19
N ILE A 180 5.85 19.93 -25.93
CA ILE A 180 5.05 20.91 -25.18
C ILE A 180 5.29 22.34 -25.67
N LEU A 181 6.53 22.67 -26.04
CA LEU A 181 6.95 24.00 -26.48
C LEU A 181 6.91 24.19 -28.00
N ASP A 182 6.10 23.39 -28.68
CA ASP A 182 5.89 23.50 -30.13
C ASP A 182 5.36 24.91 -30.48
N PRO A 183 6.08 25.67 -31.33
CA PRO A 183 5.71 27.04 -31.66
C PRO A 183 4.40 27.16 -32.45
N ASP A 184 3.95 26.08 -33.10
CA ASP A 184 2.75 26.07 -33.94
C ASP A 184 1.48 25.77 -33.12
N VAL A 185 1.61 25.20 -31.91
CA VAL A 185 0.48 24.76 -31.09
C VAL A 185 0.71 25.10 -29.62
N TRP A 186 -0.18 25.90 -29.03
CA TRP A 186 -0.08 26.29 -27.62
C TRP A 186 -0.49 25.16 -26.66
N ARG A 187 0.39 24.18 -26.46
CA ARG A 187 0.15 23.00 -25.61
C ARG A 187 0.31 23.24 -24.12
N ILE A 188 1.00 24.31 -23.72
CA ILE A 188 1.20 24.70 -22.32
C ILE A 188 -0.15 24.86 -21.60
N GLY A 189 -1.13 25.52 -22.23
CA GLY A 189 -2.46 25.70 -21.62
C GLY A 189 -3.13 24.38 -21.28
N VAL A 190 -3.09 23.41 -22.20
CA VAL A 190 -3.62 22.04 -21.98
C VAL A 190 -2.86 21.32 -20.88
N LEU A 191 -1.52 21.43 -20.88
CA LEU A 191 -0.69 20.82 -19.84
C LEU A 191 -1.06 21.34 -18.44
N CYS A 192 -1.29 22.64 -18.27
CA CYS A 192 -1.63 23.23 -16.98
C CYS A 192 -2.94 22.68 -16.42
N VAL A 193 -3.98 22.58 -17.26
CA VAL A 193 -5.26 22.00 -16.85
C VAL A 193 -5.08 20.51 -16.53
N LEU A 194 -4.28 19.79 -17.32
CA LEU A 194 -3.99 18.38 -17.08
C LEU A 194 -3.24 18.16 -15.76
N LEU A 195 -2.21 18.95 -15.45
CA LEU A 195 -1.44 18.84 -14.20
C LEU A 195 -2.37 18.96 -12.99
N ASP A 196 -3.25 19.95 -12.99
CA ASP A 196 -4.13 20.21 -11.85
C ASP A 196 -5.26 19.18 -11.74
N ALA A 197 -5.82 18.74 -12.88
CA ALA A 197 -6.81 17.66 -12.91
C ALA A 197 -6.22 16.33 -12.43
N VAL A 198 -4.98 16.02 -12.84
CA VAL A 198 -4.25 14.82 -12.42
C VAL A 198 -3.83 14.90 -10.97
N HIS A 199 -3.39 16.06 -10.50
CA HIS A 199 -3.12 16.28 -9.08
C HIS A 199 -4.35 15.97 -8.24
N HIS A 200 -5.52 16.49 -8.65
CA HIS A 200 -6.78 16.19 -7.98
C HIS A 200 -7.09 14.69 -8.00
N ALA A 201 -6.91 14.01 -9.15
CA ALA A 201 -7.14 12.57 -9.30
C ALA A 201 -6.20 11.72 -8.44
N MET A 202 -4.93 12.11 -8.29
CA MET A 202 -3.94 11.43 -7.47
C MET A 202 -4.27 11.50 -5.97
N HIS A 203 -4.74 12.67 -5.49
CA HIS A 203 -4.94 12.91 -4.06
C HIS A 203 -6.37 12.58 -3.59
N ASN A 204 -7.38 12.81 -4.44
CA ASN A 204 -8.79 12.64 -4.09
C ASN A 204 -9.44 11.43 -4.78
N GLY A 205 -8.69 10.73 -5.63
CA GLY A 205 -9.19 9.68 -6.50
C GLY A 205 -9.93 10.23 -7.73
N GLY A 206 -10.13 9.37 -8.73
CA GLY A 206 -10.79 9.70 -9.99
C GLY A 206 -9.91 9.47 -11.20
N THR A 207 -10.43 9.84 -12.37
CA THR A 207 -9.76 9.62 -13.66
C THR A 207 -10.01 10.81 -14.58
N VAL A 208 -8.93 11.30 -15.19
CA VAL A 208 -8.95 12.28 -16.26
C VAL A 208 -8.99 11.54 -17.59
N VAL A 209 -9.99 11.84 -18.42
CA VAL A 209 -10.08 11.32 -19.78
C VAL A 209 -9.45 12.34 -20.71
N LEU A 210 -8.35 11.96 -21.36
CA LEU A 210 -7.62 12.80 -22.29
C LEU A 210 -7.88 12.36 -23.74
N GLY A 211 -8.56 13.22 -24.48
CA GLY A 211 -8.72 13.15 -25.92
C GLY A 211 -7.41 13.33 -26.66
N VAL A 212 -6.99 12.32 -27.42
CA VAL A 212 -5.75 12.34 -28.20
C VAL A 212 -5.97 11.88 -29.64
N GLU A 213 -5.20 12.43 -30.59
CA GLU A 213 -5.26 12.05 -31.99
C GLU A 213 -4.82 10.60 -32.20
N ASN A 214 -3.84 10.12 -31.41
CA ASN A 214 -3.33 8.75 -31.47
C ASN A 214 -2.61 8.36 -30.15
N PRO A 215 -2.31 7.06 -29.93
CA PRO A 215 -1.65 6.59 -28.72
C PRO A 215 -0.25 7.19 -28.48
N ASP A 216 0.50 7.55 -29.53
CA ASP A 216 1.82 8.16 -29.37
C ASP A 216 1.69 9.59 -28.82
N ARG A 217 0.69 10.37 -29.26
CA ARG A 217 0.32 11.65 -28.65
C ARG A 217 -0.05 11.50 -27.17
N GLY A 218 -0.83 10.47 -26.83
CA GLY A 218 -1.16 10.13 -25.45
C GLY A 218 0.08 9.83 -24.60
N ALA A 219 1.02 9.06 -25.13
CA ALA A 219 2.27 8.78 -24.44
C ALA A 219 3.14 10.05 -24.23
N MET A 220 3.15 10.99 -25.17
CA MET A 220 3.85 12.28 -25.01
C MET A 220 3.22 13.15 -23.91
N TRP A 221 1.89 13.20 -23.80
CA TRP A 221 1.22 13.92 -22.71
C TRP A 221 1.48 13.29 -21.34
N ILE A 222 1.41 11.96 -21.25
CA ILE A 222 1.75 11.22 -20.02
C ILE A 222 3.24 11.44 -19.69
N GLY A 223 4.10 11.49 -20.71
CA GLY A 223 5.51 11.89 -20.61
C GLY A 223 5.69 13.28 -20.01
N ALA A 224 4.93 14.27 -20.48
CA ALA A 224 4.97 15.65 -19.98
C ALA A 224 4.55 15.75 -18.51
N LEU A 225 3.48 15.08 -18.11
CA LEU A 225 3.07 14.98 -16.72
C LEU A 225 4.17 14.34 -15.86
N SER A 226 4.73 13.22 -16.33
CA SER A 226 5.79 12.48 -15.61
C SER A 226 7.10 13.27 -15.50
N ALA A 227 7.41 14.14 -16.47
CA ALA A 227 8.63 14.95 -16.49
C ALA A 227 8.61 16.09 -15.46
N LEU A 228 7.43 16.51 -15.00
CA LEU A 228 7.24 17.59 -14.02
C LEU A 228 7.14 17.09 -12.57
N MET A 229 7.46 15.82 -12.35
CA MET A 229 7.59 15.18 -11.04
C MET A 229 8.86 14.31 -11.01
N SER A 230 9.28 13.86 -9.83
CA SER A 230 10.42 12.94 -9.71
C SER A 230 10.08 11.54 -10.22
N ALA A 231 11.10 10.74 -10.56
CA ALA A 231 10.93 9.34 -10.88
C ALA A 231 10.26 8.57 -9.74
N ALA A 232 10.52 8.95 -8.48
CA ALA A 232 9.88 8.35 -7.30
C ALA A 232 8.38 8.67 -7.21
N ALA A 233 7.99 9.93 -7.42
CA ALA A 233 6.57 10.29 -7.44
C ALA A 233 5.83 9.60 -8.61
N SER A 234 6.51 9.47 -9.76
CA SER A 234 5.92 8.90 -10.97
C SER A 234 5.56 7.41 -10.87
N THR A 235 6.09 6.67 -9.90
CA THR A 235 5.68 5.26 -9.67
C THR A 235 4.23 5.14 -9.17
N HIS A 236 3.67 6.24 -8.67
CA HIS A 236 2.29 6.34 -8.20
C HIS A 236 1.38 7.02 -9.22
N PHE A 237 1.92 7.40 -10.39
CA PHE A 237 1.14 8.02 -11.47
C PHE A 237 0.67 6.96 -12.46
N TYR A 238 -0.58 6.51 -12.31
CA TYR A 238 -1.16 5.43 -13.11
C TYR A 238 -1.87 5.94 -14.37
N PHE A 239 -1.75 5.21 -15.48
CA PHE A 239 -2.30 5.65 -16.77
C PHE A 239 -2.66 4.51 -17.73
N SER A 240 -3.43 4.84 -18.78
CA SER A 240 -3.56 4.04 -20.00
C SER A 240 -3.36 4.94 -21.23
N THR A 241 -2.48 4.53 -22.15
CA THR A 241 -2.18 5.31 -23.37
C THR A 241 -3.25 5.18 -24.46
N PHE A 242 -4.21 4.25 -24.31
CA PHE A 242 -5.29 4.07 -25.28
C PHE A 242 -6.45 3.23 -24.73
N GLU A 243 -7.66 3.79 -24.75
CA GLU A 243 -8.93 3.08 -24.57
C GLU A 243 -9.94 3.54 -25.63
N ARG A 244 -10.81 2.62 -26.08
CA ARG A 244 -11.89 2.92 -27.01
C ARG A 244 -13.21 2.95 -26.28
N ARG A 245 -13.91 4.09 -26.37
CA ARG A 245 -15.27 4.29 -25.85
C ARG A 245 -15.49 3.67 -24.46
N PRO A 246 -14.59 3.92 -23.48
CA PRO A 246 -14.72 3.32 -22.17
C PRO A 246 -16.01 3.81 -21.50
N SER A 247 -16.76 2.88 -20.92
CA SER A 247 -17.86 3.22 -20.01
C SER A 247 -17.31 3.71 -18.66
N ALA A 248 -18.17 4.31 -17.83
CA ALA A 248 -17.79 4.67 -16.47
C ALA A 248 -17.32 3.45 -15.65
N GLU A 249 -17.95 2.29 -15.87
CA GLU A 249 -17.52 1.03 -15.23
C GLU A 249 -16.11 0.66 -15.71
N ASP A 250 -15.83 0.67 -17.02
CA ASP A 250 -14.49 0.36 -17.55
C ASP A 250 -13.40 1.27 -16.97
N LEU A 251 -13.67 2.58 -16.86
CA LEU A 251 -12.72 3.55 -16.26
C LEU A 251 -12.47 3.26 -14.78
N ASP A 252 -13.53 2.94 -14.03
CA ASP A 252 -13.42 2.56 -12.62
C ASP A 252 -12.67 1.21 -12.45
N GLU A 253 -12.80 0.28 -13.40
CA GLU A 253 -12.06 -1.00 -13.39
C GLU A 253 -10.56 -0.82 -13.70
N LEU A 254 -10.20 0.12 -14.58
CA LEU A 254 -8.81 0.42 -14.90
C LEU A 254 -8.04 0.99 -13.70
N ASN A 255 -8.74 1.72 -12.81
CA ASN A 255 -8.17 2.33 -11.62
C ASN A 255 -6.90 3.17 -11.90
N VAL A 256 -6.97 4.04 -12.91
CA VAL A 256 -5.87 4.92 -13.32
C VAL A 256 -6.24 6.40 -13.23
N HIS A 257 -5.23 7.26 -13.21
CA HIS A 257 -5.41 8.71 -13.07
C HIS A 257 -5.62 9.38 -14.43
N VAL A 258 -5.02 8.85 -15.49
CA VAL A 258 -5.19 9.35 -16.87
C VAL A 258 -5.51 8.21 -17.82
N VAL A 259 -6.58 8.37 -18.59
CA VAL A 259 -6.92 7.49 -19.72
C VAL A 259 -6.92 8.29 -21.01
N CYS A 260 -6.10 7.89 -21.97
CA CYS A 260 -6.11 8.47 -23.30
C CYS A 260 -7.18 7.80 -24.18
N VAL A 261 -8.05 8.60 -24.79
CA VAL A 261 -9.12 8.15 -25.68
C VAL A 261 -8.98 8.87 -27.03
N PRO A 262 -9.21 8.22 -28.18
CA PRO A 262 -9.23 8.91 -29.46
C PRO A 262 -10.17 10.11 -29.46
N VAL A 263 -9.73 11.24 -30.02
CA VAL A 263 -10.57 12.46 -30.12
C VAL A 263 -11.94 12.21 -30.74
N GLU A 264 -12.01 11.28 -31.69
CA GLU A 264 -13.24 10.88 -32.39
C GLU A 264 -14.28 10.20 -31.49
N ASP A 265 -13.86 9.62 -30.36
CA ASP A 265 -14.75 8.90 -29.46
C ASP A 265 -15.29 9.79 -28.32
N ILE A 266 -14.67 10.95 -28.04
CA ILE A 266 -15.01 11.80 -26.88
C ILE A 266 -16.49 12.17 -26.87
N GLU A 267 -17.04 12.62 -27.99
CA GLU A 267 -18.43 13.06 -28.08
C GLU A 267 -19.44 11.94 -27.80
N SER A 268 -19.01 10.67 -27.94
CA SER A 268 -19.85 9.49 -27.68
C SER A 268 -19.80 8.98 -26.25
N LEU A 269 -18.94 9.56 -25.39
CA LEU A 269 -18.78 9.14 -24.01
C LEU A 269 -19.92 9.69 -23.14
N GLU A 270 -20.69 8.79 -22.53
CA GLU A 270 -21.69 9.13 -21.51
C GLU A 270 -21.07 8.95 -20.12
N LEU A 271 -20.30 9.95 -19.68
CA LEU A 271 -19.60 9.91 -18.39
C LEU A 271 -20.24 10.84 -17.35
N PRO A 272 -20.35 10.42 -16.08
CA PRO A 272 -20.78 11.28 -14.98
C PRO A 272 -19.82 12.46 -14.72
N ASP A 273 -20.32 13.54 -14.12
CA ASP A 273 -19.58 14.78 -13.80
C ASP A 273 -18.31 14.61 -12.94
N ARG A 274 -18.11 13.43 -12.34
CA ARG A 274 -16.89 13.10 -11.57
C ARG A 274 -15.66 12.85 -12.45
N PHE A 275 -15.84 12.59 -13.74
CA PHE A 275 -14.75 12.41 -14.69
C PHE A 275 -14.45 13.74 -15.38
N VAL A 276 -13.18 14.14 -15.36
CA VAL A 276 -12.74 15.34 -16.06
C VAL A 276 -12.35 14.93 -17.47
N VAL A 277 -13.08 15.42 -18.47
CA VAL A 277 -12.78 15.18 -19.88
C VAL A 277 -12.06 16.40 -20.44
N ILE A 278 -10.87 16.17 -21.00
CA ILE A 278 -10.02 17.18 -21.63
C ILE A 278 -9.64 16.66 -23.02
N SER A 279 -9.52 17.53 -24.01
CA SER A 279 -9.08 17.17 -25.36
C SER A 279 -7.88 17.99 -25.79
N GLU A 280 -6.90 17.36 -26.43
CA GLU A 280 -5.68 18.04 -26.86
C GLU A 280 -5.89 19.05 -28.00
N ILE A 281 -7.06 19.04 -28.64
CA ILE A 281 -7.44 19.94 -29.73
C ILE A 281 -8.47 21.00 -29.31
N GLU A 282 -8.94 20.97 -28.07
CA GLU A 282 -9.94 21.94 -27.60
C GLU A 282 -9.33 23.25 -27.12
N SER A 283 -10.15 24.30 -27.11
CA SER A 283 -9.77 25.59 -26.51
C SER A 283 -10.15 25.62 -25.04
N LEU A 284 -9.16 25.42 -24.18
CA LEU A 284 -9.28 25.53 -22.73
C LEU A 284 -9.08 26.98 -22.28
N SER A 285 -9.73 27.36 -21.17
CA SER A 285 -9.46 28.62 -20.49
C SER A 285 -8.62 28.35 -19.24
N PRO A 286 -7.28 28.55 -19.28
CA PRO A 286 -6.48 28.41 -18.08
C PRO A 286 -6.85 29.50 -17.07
N GLY A 287 -6.98 29.11 -15.81
CA GLY A 287 -7.27 30.01 -14.69
C GLY A 287 -6.00 30.50 -13.98
N GLU A 288 -6.18 31.32 -12.96
CA GLU A 288 -5.10 31.89 -12.15
C GLU A 288 -5.18 31.40 -10.70
N LEU A 289 -4.03 30.99 -10.16
CA LEU A 289 -3.90 30.41 -8.82
C LEU A 289 -4.51 31.32 -7.73
N GLY A 290 -5.53 30.81 -7.03
CA GLY A 290 -6.22 31.51 -5.96
C GLY A 290 -7.18 32.61 -6.42
N VAL A 291 -7.39 32.77 -7.73
CA VAL A 291 -8.30 33.77 -8.32
C VAL A 291 -9.46 33.08 -9.03
N GLU A 292 -9.17 32.28 -10.05
CA GLU A 292 -10.18 31.58 -10.86
C GLU A 292 -9.73 30.17 -11.25
N ALA A 293 -10.69 29.26 -11.40
CA ALA A 293 -10.43 27.89 -11.84
C ALA A 293 -10.15 27.83 -13.35
N HIS A 294 -9.43 26.80 -13.80
CA HIS A 294 -9.43 26.45 -15.21
C HIS A 294 -10.83 26.04 -15.63
N LEU A 295 -11.19 26.31 -16.89
CA LEU A 295 -12.45 25.85 -17.48
C LEU A 295 -12.20 24.98 -18.71
N THR A 296 -12.76 23.78 -18.70
CA THR A 296 -12.81 22.92 -19.89
C THR A 296 -13.81 23.45 -20.92
N ALA A 297 -13.75 22.97 -22.16
CA ALA A 297 -14.72 23.36 -23.19
C ALA A 297 -16.16 22.96 -22.82
N ALA A 298 -16.33 21.91 -22.00
CA ALA A 298 -17.60 21.48 -21.43
C ALA A 298 -18.07 22.32 -20.23
N GLY A 299 -17.28 23.33 -19.81
CA GLY A 299 -17.59 24.20 -18.67
C GLY A 299 -17.29 23.58 -17.31
N VAL A 300 -16.52 22.49 -17.25
CA VAL A 300 -16.08 21.88 -15.98
C VAL A 300 -14.96 22.72 -15.40
N ALA A 301 -15.10 23.08 -14.12
CA ALA A 301 -14.09 23.85 -13.40
C ALA A 301 -13.04 22.94 -12.77
N VAL A 302 -11.76 23.20 -13.04
CA VAL A 302 -10.61 22.52 -12.43
C VAL A 302 -9.83 23.53 -11.59
N THR A 303 -9.72 23.28 -10.28
CA THR A 303 -9.01 24.16 -9.35
C THR A 303 -7.53 24.25 -9.73
N VAL A 304 -7.02 25.47 -9.87
CA VAL A 304 -5.60 25.70 -10.16
C VAL A 304 -4.75 25.34 -8.94
N THR A 305 -3.65 24.63 -9.14
CA THR A 305 -2.70 24.28 -8.06
C THR A 305 -1.34 24.94 -8.29
N GLU A 306 -0.50 24.95 -7.26
CA GLU A 306 0.88 25.41 -7.38
C GLU A 306 1.68 24.61 -8.41
N TRP A 307 1.31 23.35 -8.70
CA TRP A 307 2.06 22.51 -9.63
C TRP A 307 2.03 23.05 -11.06
N SER A 308 0.85 23.45 -11.56
CA SER A 308 0.73 24.04 -12.89
C SER A 308 1.37 25.44 -12.98
N ALA A 309 1.30 26.24 -11.91
CA ALA A 309 1.95 27.54 -11.83
C ALA A 309 3.49 27.42 -11.91
N LEU A 310 4.07 26.46 -11.18
CA LEU A 310 5.50 26.17 -11.22
C LEU A 310 5.93 25.64 -12.59
N ALA A 311 5.13 24.76 -13.19
CA ALA A 311 5.41 24.22 -14.51
C ALA A 311 5.47 25.31 -15.60
N GLN A 312 4.55 26.30 -15.55
CA GLN A 312 4.60 27.45 -16.48
C GLN A 312 5.89 28.25 -16.35
N ALA A 313 6.42 28.41 -15.13
CA ALA A 313 7.64 29.16 -14.89
C ALA A 313 8.89 28.44 -15.42
N VAL A 314 8.92 27.10 -15.36
CA VAL A 314 10.07 26.30 -15.84
C VAL A 314 10.03 26.07 -17.36
N LEU A 315 8.83 25.99 -17.95
CA LEU A 315 8.63 25.73 -19.38
C LEU A 315 8.66 27.01 -20.24
N LEU A 316 9.76 27.78 -20.14
CA LEU A 316 9.96 29.01 -20.91
C LEU A 316 10.54 28.77 -22.30
N ASP A 317 11.64 28.01 -22.37
CA ASP A 317 12.28 27.59 -23.61
C ASP A 317 12.85 26.17 -23.47
N PRO A 318 13.08 25.46 -24.59
CA PRO A 318 13.44 24.05 -24.54
C PRO A 318 14.75 23.73 -23.82
N ASP A 319 15.77 24.57 -23.94
CA ASP A 319 17.09 24.25 -23.39
C ASP A 319 17.10 24.47 -21.87
N THR A 320 16.55 25.60 -21.40
CA THR A 320 16.39 25.87 -19.96
C THR A 320 15.48 24.83 -19.30
N ALA A 321 14.38 24.44 -19.94
CA ALA A 321 13.48 23.43 -19.38
C ALA A 321 14.14 22.05 -19.28
N VAL A 322 14.90 21.61 -20.29
CA VAL A 322 15.60 20.31 -20.25
C VAL A 322 16.68 20.29 -19.17
N GLU A 323 17.43 21.37 -19.00
CA GLU A 323 18.43 21.51 -17.94
C GLU A 323 17.77 21.45 -16.56
N ALA A 324 16.78 22.31 -16.31
CA ALA A 324 16.12 22.43 -15.03
C ALA A 324 15.38 21.13 -14.62
N LEU A 325 14.64 20.51 -15.55
CA LEU A 325 13.91 19.27 -15.26
C LEU A 325 14.84 18.05 -15.10
N GLY A 326 16.06 18.12 -15.65
CA GLY A 326 17.08 17.08 -15.49
C GLY A 326 17.55 16.91 -14.03
N ASP A 327 17.45 17.96 -13.21
CA ASP A 327 17.89 17.96 -11.82
C ASP A 327 16.82 17.48 -10.82
N LEU A 328 15.56 17.29 -11.26
CA LEU A 328 14.44 16.93 -10.37
C LEU A 328 14.69 15.65 -9.58
N ASP A 329 15.27 14.63 -10.21
CA ASP A 329 15.51 13.34 -9.55
C ASP A 329 16.63 13.47 -8.51
N ALA A 330 17.67 14.26 -8.78
CA ALA A 330 18.73 14.53 -7.82
C ALA A 330 18.23 15.35 -6.61
N ILE A 331 17.32 16.31 -6.85
CA ILE A 331 16.64 17.05 -5.78
C ILE A 331 15.78 16.11 -4.95
N ALA A 332 15.00 15.23 -5.59
CA ALA A 332 14.15 14.27 -4.88
C ALA A 332 14.96 13.26 -4.05
N ASP A 333 16.12 12.81 -4.55
CA ASP A 333 17.00 11.90 -3.83
C ASP A 333 17.69 12.56 -2.61
N SER A 334 17.75 13.90 -2.56
CA SER A 334 18.29 14.63 -1.41
C SER A 334 17.36 14.62 -0.18
N ASP A 335 16.06 14.45 -0.40
CA ASP A 335 15.03 14.33 0.64
C ASP A 335 13.97 13.32 0.16
N PRO A 336 14.20 12.00 0.32
CA PRO A 336 13.33 10.98 -0.28
C PRO A 336 11.87 11.01 0.19
N VAL A 337 11.60 11.59 1.37
CA VAL A 337 10.24 11.76 1.91
C VAL A 337 9.49 12.78 1.08
N ARG A 338 10.04 13.99 0.99
CA ARG A 338 9.41 15.09 0.26
C ARG A 338 9.60 14.94 -1.24
N GLY A 339 10.62 14.21 -1.67
CA GLY A 339 10.91 13.85 -3.05
C GLY A 339 9.88 12.90 -3.67
N ALA A 340 9.08 12.20 -2.86
CA ALA A 340 7.93 11.42 -3.31
C ALA A 340 6.68 12.27 -3.58
N GLU A 341 6.63 13.51 -3.06
CA GLU A 341 5.54 14.44 -3.33
C GLU A 341 5.59 14.97 -4.76
N THR A 342 4.42 15.11 -5.38
CA THR A 342 4.31 15.36 -6.83
C THR A 342 4.98 16.67 -7.25
N ALA A 343 4.69 17.77 -6.54
CA ALA A 343 5.14 19.12 -6.91
C ALA A 343 6.38 19.60 -6.14
N TRP A 344 6.80 18.90 -5.08
CA TRP A 344 7.85 19.39 -4.18
C TRP A 344 9.25 19.47 -4.81
N PRO A 345 9.70 18.49 -5.63
CA PRO A 345 10.98 18.61 -6.34
C PRO A 345 11.03 19.84 -7.25
N LEU A 346 9.92 20.11 -7.96
CA LEU A 346 9.78 21.25 -8.86
C LEU A 346 9.78 22.58 -8.09
N ALA A 347 9.08 22.63 -6.95
CA ALA A 347 9.10 23.79 -6.07
C ALA A 347 10.51 24.06 -5.51
N THR A 348 11.24 23.02 -5.13
CA THR A 348 12.60 23.15 -4.62
C THR A 348 13.58 23.62 -5.70
N LEU A 349 13.47 23.09 -6.92
CA LEU A 349 14.20 23.56 -8.10
C LEU A 349 13.97 25.07 -8.32
N VAL A 350 12.70 25.47 -8.45
CA VAL A 350 12.30 26.88 -8.64
C VAL A 350 12.80 27.77 -7.52
N ARG A 351 12.91 27.26 -6.28
CA ARG A 351 13.35 28.04 -5.12
C ARG A 351 14.86 28.25 -5.05
N VAL A 352 15.63 27.32 -5.61
CA VAL A 352 17.11 27.33 -5.58
C VAL A 352 17.68 28.09 -6.77
N ASP A 353 17.00 28.04 -7.92
CA ASP A 353 17.43 28.72 -9.13
C ASP A 353 16.82 30.12 -9.24
N ASP A 354 17.69 31.13 -9.25
CA ASP A 354 17.30 32.55 -9.32
C ASP A 354 16.63 32.92 -10.66
N ASP A 355 16.78 32.10 -11.71
CA ASP A 355 16.15 32.33 -13.02
C ASP A 355 14.62 32.19 -12.97
N PHE A 356 14.08 31.46 -11.97
CA PHE A 356 12.63 31.25 -11.78
C PHE A 356 12.02 32.09 -10.66
N ARG A 357 12.66 33.22 -10.31
CA ARG A 357 12.28 34.06 -9.17
C ARG A 357 10.82 34.49 -9.13
N ASP A 358 10.18 34.64 -10.29
CA ASP A 358 8.78 35.06 -10.41
C ASP A 358 7.79 34.05 -9.79
N ALA A 359 8.17 32.77 -9.67
CA ALA A 359 7.37 31.71 -9.07
C ALA A 359 7.82 31.29 -7.65
N HIS A 360 8.71 32.06 -7.02
CA HIS A 360 9.21 31.77 -5.66
C HIS A 360 8.10 31.73 -4.60
N THR A 361 7.04 32.52 -4.77
CA THR A 361 5.94 32.58 -3.79
C THR A 361 5.17 31.26 -3.76
N GLU A 362 4.86 30.74 -4.93
CA GLU A 362 4.18 29.48 -5.19
C GLU A 362 5.06 28.32 -4.72
N ALA A 363 6.35 28.33 -5.06
CA ALA A 363 7.31 27.35 -4.59
C ALA A 363 7.36 27.27 -3.05
N MET A 364 7.39 28.43 -2.39
CA MET A 364 7.36 28.47 -0.92
C MET A 364 6.05 27.95 -0.33
N ARG A 365 4.91 28.10 -1.00
CA ARG A 365 3.65 27.51 -0.53
C ARG A 365 3.74 25.99 -0.52
N VAL A 366 4.23 25.37 -1.60
CA VAL A 366 4.43 23.91 -1.68
C VAL A 366 5.41 23.44 -0.60
N ILE A 367 6.57 24.09 -0.49
CA ILE A 367 7.62 23.70 0.49
C ILE A 367 7.13 23.81 1.94
N ASN A 368 6.26 24.79 2.24
CA ASN A 368 5.69 24.98 3.58
C ASN A 368 4.48 24.09 3.86
N HIS A 369 3.69 23.72 2.83
CA HIS A 369 2.54 22.83 2.97
C HIS A 369 2.96 21.38 3.22
N VAL A 370 4.02 20.94 2.54
CA VAL A 370 4.64 19.65 2.83
C VAL A 370 5.38 19.81 4.16
N PRO A 371 4.90 19.20 5.27
CA PRO A 371 5.43 19.48 6.59
C PRO A 371 6.95 19.33 6.59
N PRO A 372 7.71 20.31 7.11
CA PRO A 372 9.08 20.01 7.49
C PRO A 372 8.98 18.93 8.55
N LEU A 373 9.82 17.92 8.42
CA LEU A 373 10.01 16.90 9.44
C LEU A 373 10.07 17.63 10.79
N LEU A 374 9.12 17.31 11.67
CA LEU A 374 8.93 18.03 12.92
C LEU A 374 10.31 18.20 13.56
N PRO A 375 10.77 19.43 13.88
CA PRO A 375 11.94 19.56 14.72
C PRO A 375 11.62 18.79 15.99
N ALA A 376 12.42 17.77 16.28
CA ALA A 376 12.25 16.85 17.40
C ALA A 376 11.60 17.59 18.58
N VAL A 377 10.39 17.16 18.97
CA VAL A 377 9.73 17.69 20.16
C VAL A 377 10.68 17.43 21.31
N ARG A 378 11.42 18.47 21.70
CA ARG A 378 12.18 18.46 22.94
C ARG A 378 11.15 18.31 24.04
N PHE A 379 11.08 17.15 24.67
CA PHE A 379 10.48 17.01 25.98
C PHE A 379 11.23 17.97 26.91
N GLN A 380 10.71 19.18 27.08
CA GLN A 380 11.09 20.02 28.20
C GLN A 380 10.54 19.35 29.45
N ALA A 381 11.38 18.57 30.11
CA ALA A 381 11.19 18.29 31.52
C ALA A 381 11.18 19.63 32.26
N SER A 382 9.99 20.08 32.66
CA SER A 382 9.81 21.29 33.44
C SER A 382 10.56 21.14 34.78
N PRO A 383 11.49 22.03 35.15
CA PRO A 383 12.19 21.92 36.42
C PRO A 383 11.26 22.37 37.55
N ALA A 384 10.96 21.46 38.48
CA ALA A 384 10.32 21.83 39.74
C ALA A 384 11.24 22.79 40.53
N PRO A 385 10.70 23.79 41.25
CA PRO A 385 11.48 24.83 41.88
C PRO A 385 12.25 24.33 43.12
N LEU A 386 13.53 24.66 43.19
CA LEU A 386 14.40 24.47 44.36
C LEU A 386 13.90 25.29 45.56
N PRO A 387 13.77 24.71 46.77
CA PRO A 387 13.68 25.50 47.99
C PRO A 387 15.05 26.08 48.35
N SER A 388 15.07 27.40 48.54
CA SER A 388 16.22 28.16 49.04
C SER A 388 16.38 28.01 50.55
N ALA A 389 17.62 27.77 51.02
CA ALA A 389 18.31 28.41 52.18
C ALA A 389 19.37 27.49 52.86
N ILE A 390 20.67 27.78 52.65
CA ILE A 390 21.71 28.26 53.62
C ILE A 390 21.71 27.65 55.05
N PRO A 391 22.85 27.36 55.75
CA PRO A 391 24.19 28.02 55.69
C PRO A 391 25.46 27.14 55.78
N ALA A 392 26.61 27.76 55.45
CA ALA A 392 27.96 27.34 55.83
C ALA A 392 28.26 27.52 57.34
N PRO A 393 29.30 26.86 57.88
CA PRO A 393 30.30 27.65 58.61
C PRO A 393 31.77 27.24 58.42
N HIS A 394 32.61 28.25 58.63
CA HIS A 394 34.07 28.25 58.81
C HIS A 394 34.57 27.50 60.06
N ALA A 395 35.84 27.05 60.03
CA ALA A 395 36.94 27.20 61.04
C ALA A 395 37.95 26.04 60.89
N ALA A 396 39.17 26.24 60.36
CA ALA A 396 40.40 26.68 61.05
C ALA A 396 40.99 25.68 62.07
N SER A 397 42.17 25.09 61.78
CA SER A 397 43.41 25.18 62.61
C SER A 397 44.51 24.14 62.27
N SER A 398 45.63 24.63 61.72
CA SER A 398 47.05 24.48 62.15
C SER A 398 47.78 23.13 62.35
N SER A 399 49.09 23.17 61.96
CA SER A 399 50.27 22.50 62.56
C SER A 399 50.64 21.10 61.98
N THR A 400 51.87 20.71 61.58
CA THR A 400 53.26 21.19 61.81
C THR A 400 54.22 20.47 60.85
N ALA A 401 55.44 20.99 60.69
CA ALA A 401 56.46 20.63 59.70
C ALA A 401 57.44 19.48 60.05
N LYS A 402 57.96 18.79 59.00
CA LYS A 402 59.34 18.25 58.69
C LYS A 402 60.04 17.29 59.71
N PRO A 403 61.09 16.49 59.36
CA PRO A 403 62.05 16.63 58.24
C PRO A 403 62.47 15.35 57.45
N VAL A 404 63.20 15.60 56.36
CA VAL A 404 64.00 14.65 55.54
C VAL A 404 65.39 14.43 56.19
N PRO A 405 66.04 13.27 56.01
CA PRO A 405 67.42 13.31 55.47
C PRO A 405 67.82 12.11 54.58
N GLY A 406 68.65 12.37 53.56
CA GLY A 406 69.51 11.34 52.93
C GLY A 406 69.76 11.51 51.43
N TRP A 407 70.73 12.33 51.04
CA TRP A 407 71.43 12.25 49.74
C TRP A 407 72.81 11.60 49.94
N PRO A 408 73.40 11.01 48.90
CA PRO A 408 74.58 11.67 48.34
C PRO A 408 74.67 11.69 46.81
N ASP A 409 75.39 12.72 46.35
CA ASP A 409 75.79 13.10 45.00
C ASP A 409 76.66 12.08 44.23
N GLY A 410 76.68 12.19 42.89
CA GLY A 410 77.88 11.86 42.11
C GLY A 410 77.71 11.56 40.61
N TYR A 411 78.21 12.48 39.77
CA TYR A 411 78.85 12.27 38.45
C TYR A 411 78.06 11.76 37.22
N ALA A 412 78.04 12.59 36.17
CA ALA A 412 78.16 12.16 34.77
C ALA A 412 79.65 12.23 34.34
N PRO A 413 80.15 11.75 33.16
CA PRO A 413 79.52 11.01 32.05
C PRO A 413 80.37 9.82 31.46
N ALA A 414 79.84 9.19 30.40
CA ALA A 414 80.51 8.51 29.27
C ALA A 414 80.80 6.98 29.29
N SER A 415 80.21 6.33 28.28
CA SER A 415 80.80 5.36 27.33
C SER A 415 80.44 3.88 27.44
N THR A 416 79.89 3.40 26.31
CA THR A 416 79.98 2.05 25.70
C THR A 416 79.43 0.86 26.47
N TYR A 417 78.32 0.29 25.98
CA TYR A 417 78.27 -0.99 25.26
C TYR A 417 76.80 -1.25 24.87
N ALA A 418 76.55 -1.65 23.63
CA ALA A 418 75.33 -2.32 23.20
C ALA A 418 75.75 -3.70 22.64
N PRO A 419 74.88 -4.70 22.48
CA PRO A 419 73.48 -4.87 22.96
C PRO A 419 73.24 -6.24 23.66
N GLU A 420 72.31 -6.34 24.62
CA GLU A 420 71.79 -7.65 25.08
C GLU A 420 70.25 -7.66 25.12
N SER A 421 69.68 -8.53 24.29
CA SER A 421 68.35 -9.17 24.35
C SER A 421 67.17 -8.37 24.92
N VAL A 422 66.48 -7.63 24.05
CA VAL A 422 65.04 -7.37 24.25
C VAL A 422 64.31 -8.68 24.03
N GLN A 423 63.98 -9.40 25.10
CA GLN A 423 62.91 -10.39 25.05
C GLN A 423 61.66 -9.65 24.57
N ARG A 424 61.18 -9.95 23.36
CA ARG A 424 59.82 -9.60 22.95
C ARG A 424 58.88 -10.31 23.91
N ARG A 425 58.39 -9.59 24.92
CA ARG A 425 57.30 -10.08 25.76
C ARG A 425 56.06 -10.15 24.88
N GLU A 426 55.35 -11.27 24.95
CA GLU A 426 54.05 -11.41 24.30
C GLU A 426 53.12 -10.31 24.80
N PRO A 427 52.31 -9.68 23.93
CA PRO A 427 51.47 -8.55 24.32
C PRO A 427 50.45 -8.88 25.44
N SER A 428 50.06 -10.16 25.56
CA SER A 428 49.25 -10.70 26.66
C SER A 428 49.95 -10.60 28.02
N GLN A 429 51.28 -10.78 28.07
CA GLN A 429 52.06 -10.71 29.32
C GLN A 429 52.19 -9.27 29.81
N VAL A 430 52.40 -8.32 28.89
CA VAL A 430 52.48 -6.88 29.19
C VAL A 430 51.13 -6.36 29.71
N MET A 431 50.03 -6.85 29.13
CA MET A 431 48.69 -6.51 29.59
C MET A 431 48.37 -7.09 30.98
N HIS A 432 48.74 -8.36 31.23
CA HIS A 432 48.56 -9.00 32.54
C HIS A 432 49.38 -8.30 33.64
N ASP A 433 50.57 -7.78 33.30
CA ASP A 433 51.41 -6.97 34.19
C ASP A 433 50.77 -5.59 34.49
N ILE A 434 50.05 -5.00 33.53
CA ILE A 434 49.32 -3.73 33.71
C ILE A 434 48.09 -3.95 34.59
N LEU A 435 47.29 -4.99 34.32
CA LEU A 435 46.08 -5.30 35.11
C LEU A 435 46.40 -5.75 36.56
N ALA A 436 47.59 -6.29 36.80
CA ALA A 436 48.08 -6.71 38.13
C ALA A 436 48.75 -5.61 38.96
N LEU A 437 48.87 -4.38 38.45
CA LEU A 437 49.30 -3.23 39.27
C LEU A 437 48.33 -3.06 40.46
N PRO A 438 48.70 -2.52 41.63
CA PRO A 438 47.73 -2.22 42.70
C PRO A 438 46.65 -1.21 42.25
N SER A 439 45.44 -1.22 42.83
CA SER A 439 44.39 -0.20 42.58
C SER A 439 43.67 0.22 43.86
N ASP A 440 44.32 0.05 45.00
CA ASP A 440 43.71 0.27 46.30
C ASP A 440 43.61 1.77 46.64
N THR A 441 44.26 2.63 45.84
CA THR A 441 44.14 4.10 45.91
C THR A 441 43.87 4.71 44.52
N PRO A 442 43.24 5.91 44.46
CA PRO A 442 42.95 6.60 43.20
C PRO A 442 44.19 6.81 42.31
N GLU A 443 45.35 7.10 42.91
CA GLU A 443 46.60 7.32 42.19
C GLU A 443 47.16 6.04 41.57
N GLN A 444 46.93 4.90 42.22
CA GLN A 444 47.32 3.58 41.70
C GLN A 444 46.39 3.13 40.56
N SER A 445 45.10 3.44 40.67
CA SER A 445 44.13 3.25 39.59
C SER A 445 44.48 4.13 38.37
N GLU A 446 44.87 5.39 38.60
CA GLU A 446 45.29 6.34 37.57
C GLU A 446 46.55 5.88 36.81
N GLU A 447 47.60 5.43 37.51
CA GLU A 447 48.81 4.87 36.88
C GLU A 447 48.50 3.59 36.09
N ARG A 448 47.57 2.76 36.58
CA ARG A 448 47.12 1.55 35.88
C ARG A 448 46.43 1.89 34.56
N TRP A 449 45.49 2.85 34.58
CA TRP A 449 44.76 3.31 33.40
C TRP A 449 45.65 4.04 32.40
N LEU A 450 46.62 4.84 32.87
CA LEU A 450 47.61 5.50 32.02
C LEU A 450 48.42 4.49 31.19
N ARG A 451 48.91 3.42 31.83
CA ARG A 451 49.65 2.36 31.15
C ARG A 451 48.77 1.54 30.22
N PHE A 452 47.50 1.33 30.57
CA PHE A 452 46.53 0.66 29.72
C PHE A 452 46.24 1.47 28.44
N LEU A 453 46.00 2.78 28.55
CA LEU A 453 45.77 3.66 27.39
C LEU A 453 47.02 3.81 26.52
N GLU A 454 48.22 3.88 27.11
CA GLU A 454 49.48 3.90 26.36
C GLU A 454 49.75 2.56 25.65
N PHE A 455 49.31 1.45 26.24
CA PHE A 455 49.38 0.12 25.64
C PHE A 455 48.43 -0.02 24.44
N VAL A 456 47.16 0.37 24.58
CA VAL A 456 46.16 0.38 23.50
C VAL A 456 46.64 1.24 22.32
N ARG A 457 47.24 2.39 22.59
CA ARG A 457 47.85 3.27 21.57
C ARG A 457 49.00 2.62 20.78
N ARG A 458 49.65 1.57 21.30
CA ARG A 458 50.86 0.97 20.71
C ARG A 458 50.62 -0.37 19.99
N VAL A 459 49.46 -1.02 20.13
CA VAL A 459 49.22 -2.35 19.53
C VAL A 459 47.87 -2.42 18.78
N PRO A 460 47.85 -2.28 17.44
CA PRO A 460 46.63 -2.37 16.63
C PRO A 460 46.18 -3.83 16.36
N GLY A 461 44.87 -4.11 16.37
CA GLY A 461 44.29 -5.35 15.80
C GLY A 461 43.90 -6.48 16.78
N TRP A 462 43.20 -6.17 17.87
CA TRP A 462 43.09 -7.03 19.07
C TRP A 462 41.81 -7.86 19.24
N SER A 463 40.89 -7.88 18.27
CA SER A 463 39.55 -8.47 18.47
C SER A 463 39.33 -9.88 17.89
N SER A 464 40.37 -10.70 17.68
CA SER A 464 40.17 -12.06 17.13
C SER A 464 40.89 -13.20 17.87
N GLY A 465 41.33 -12.99 19.12
CA GLY A 465 42.01 -14.01 19.93
C GLY A 465 41.11 -14.69 20.97
N PRO A 466 41.43 -15.92 21.41
CA PRO A 466 40.61 -16.74 22.32
C PRO A 466 40.62 -16.26 23.80
N TYR A 467 41.07 -15.03 24.07
CA TYR A 467 41.20 -14.47 25.42
C TYR A 467 39.95 -13.66 25.76
N ASN A 468 39.15 -14.16 26.71
CA ASN A 468 37.92 -13.50 27.14
C ASN A 468 38.23 -12.44 28.21
N PHE A 469 38.64 -11.24 27.77
CA PHE A 469 38.92 -10.07 28.61
C PHE A 469 37.75 -9.64 29.52
N ARG A 470 36.53 -10.10 29.19
CA ARG A 470 35.27 -9.83 29.88
C ARG A 470 35.25 -10.28 31.35
N ASP A 471 36.02 -11.30 31.72
CA ASP A 471 36.02 -11.86 33.08
C ASP A 471 36.91 -11.10 34.08
N GLU A 472 37.89 -10.30 33.61
CA GLU A 472 38.87 -9.62 34.48
C GLU A 472 38.49 -8.15 34.82
N LEU A 473 37.78 -7.45 33.92
CA LEU A 473 37.40 -6.04 34.13
C LEU A 473 36.14 -5.86 34.98
N GLY A 474 35.30 -6.90 35.15
CA GLY A 474 34.01 -6.86 35.85
C GLY A 474 34.05 -6.61 37.37
N ARG A 475 35.13 -6.00 37.91
CA ARG A 475 35.33 -5.76 39.36
C ARG A 475 35.85 -4.35 39.70
N PHE A 476 35.70 -3.36 38.83
CA PHE A 476 36.08 -1.97 39.15
C PHE A 476 34.89 -1.20 39.75
N GLU A 477 34.77 -1.19 41.08
CA GLU A 477 33.70 -0.50 41.83
C GLU A 477 34.00 0.96 42.23
N PHE A 478 35.00 1.64 41.65
CA PHE A 478 35.41 2.98 42.11
C PHE A 478 35.27 4.08 41.06
N GLN A 479 34.69 5.21 41.47
CA GLN A 479 34.52 6.43 40.67
C GLN A 479 35.88 6.98 40.19
N PRO A 480 35.99 7.41 38.92
CA PRO A 480 37.23 7.97 38.37
C PRO A 480 37.63 9.30 39.02
N SER A 481 38.93 9.57 39.14
CA SER A 481 39.46 10.81 39.71
C SER A 481 39.32 11.99 38.72
N ARG A 482 39.24 13.24 39.23
CA ARG A 482 39.24 14.47 38.41
C ARG A 482 40.44 14.58 37.45
N GLY A 483 41.56 13.92 37.76
CA GLY A 483 42.76 13.87 36.90
C GLY A 483 42.57 12.97 35.68
N LEU A 484 41.96 11.79 35.86
CA LEU A 484 41.61 10.87 34.77
C LEU A 484 40.60 11.52 33.80
N LEU A 485 39.62 12.25 34.34
CA LEU A 485 38.64 13.02 33.55
C LEU A 485 39.30 14.07 32.66
N ALA A 486 40.19 14.90 33.22
CA ALA A 486 40.94 15.90 32.45
C ALA A 486 41.90 15.26 31.41
N MET A 487 42.37 14.04 31.66
CA MET A 487 43.24 13.29 30.74
C MET A 487 42.46 12.67 29.57
N VAL A 488 41.25 12.18 29.81
CA VAL A 488 40.34 11.70 28.76
C VAL A 488 39.90 12.87 27.88
N GLU A 489 39.55 14.01 28.48
CA GLU A 489 39.28 15.27 27.76
C GLU A 489 40.50 15.72 26.93
N ALA A 490 41.69 15.74 27.50
CA ALA A 490 42.93 16.11 26.79
C ALA A 490 43.30 15.10 25.69
N THR A 491 42.97 13.82 25.87
CA THR A 491 43.19 12.77 24.86
C THR A 491 42.19 12.89 23.70
N ALA A 492 40.94 13.25 24.00
CA ALA A 492 39.95 13.60 23.01
C ALA A 492 40.35 14.89 22.25
N GLU A 493 40.82 15.93 22.94
CA GLU A 493 41.36 17.16 22.32
C GLU A 493 42.59 16.90 21.44
N ASP A 494 43.55 16.09 21.87
CA ASP A 494 44.72 15.70 21.05
C ASP A 494 44.29 14.90 19.81
N PHE A 495 43.26 14.06 19.94
CA PHE A 495 42.65 13.36 18.81
C PHE A 495 41.97 14.34 17.82
N PHE A 496 41.20 15.33 18.30
CA PHE A 496 40.63 16.40 17.49
C PHE A 496 41.68 17.26 16.77
N ASN A 497 42.80 17.54 17.42
CA ASN A 497 43.90 18.30 16.83
C ASN A 497 44.58 17.55 15.67
N ARG A 498 44.63 16.22 15.73
CA ARG A 498 45.16 15.38 14.64
C ARG A 498 44.20 15.31 13.44
N LEU A 499 42.89 15.35 13.68
CA LEU A 499 41.85 15.35 12.63
C LEU A 499 41.73 16.68 11.88
N SER A 500 42.06 17.81 12.52
CA SER A 500 41.94 19.16 11.94
C SER A 500 43.03 19.51 10.90
N VAL A 501 44.02 18.63 10.68
CA VAL A 501 45.08 18.84 9.68
C VAL A 501 44.58 18.47 8.29
N LYS A 502 44.28 19.50 7.47
CA LYS A 502 43.94 19.37 6.03
C LYS A 502 45.06 18.66 5.24
N ASN A 503 45.00 17.34 5.10
CA ASN A 503 45.54 16.59 3.94
C ASN A 503 45.27 15.07 4.07
N PRO A 504 44.27 14.50 3.37
CA PRO A 504 44.12 13.05 3.29
C PRO A 504 44.98 12.55 2.11
N ARG A 505 46.25 12.29 2.36
CA ARG A 505 47.04 11.37 1.54
C ARG A 505 47.73 10.37 2.45
N VAL A 506 46.95 9.39 2.91
CA VAL A 506 47.49 8.13 3.43
C VAL A 506 47.09 7.02 2.46
N GLN A 507 48.09 6.56 1.71
CA GLN A 507 48.05 5.27 1.01
C GLN A 507 48.15 4.15 2.06
N SER A 508 47.11 3.30 2.19
CA SER A 508 47.19 1.83 2.32
C SER A 508 45.88 1.24 2.85
N ASP A 509 45.26 0.33 2.08
CA ASP A 509 44.47 -0.87 2.43
C ASP A 509 43.48 -0.92 3.62
N LYS A 510 43.19 0.16 4.36
CA LYS A 510 42.24 0.14 5.48
C LYS A 510 41.30 1.34 5.44
N ARG A 511 40.20 1.19 4.70
CA ARG A 511 39.03 2.10 4.74
C ARG A 511 38.49 2.10 6.19
N PHE A 512 38.20 3.27 6.76
CA PHE A 512 37.55 3.48 8.09
C PHE A 512 38.37 3.23 9.39
N LEU A 513 39.70 3.25 9.31
CA LEU A 513 40.57 2.98 10.48
C LEU A 513 40.28 3.90 11.69
N ILE A 514 39.93 5.16 11.47
CA ILE A 514 39.74 6.15 12.54
C ILE A 514 38.43 5.87 13.28
N GLU A 515 37.37 5.59 12.54
CA GLU A 515 36.03 5.35 13.02
C GLU A 515 35.93 4.02 13.77
N THR A 516 36.66 2.99 13.33
CA THR A 516 36.81 1.73 14.07
C THR A 516 37.52 1.91 15.41
N GLU A 517 38.55 2.76 15.50
CA GLU A 517 39.26 3.02 16.76
C GLU A 517 38.40 3.83 17.75
N ILE A 518 37.55 4.74 17.25
CA ILE A 518 36.56 5.46 18.08
C ILE A 518 35.57 4.46 18.72
N LEU A 519 35.06 3.50 17.94
CA LEU A 519 34.15 2.48 18.47
C LEU A 519 34.80 1.55 19.49
N ARG A 520 36.06 1.15 19.26
CA ARG A 520 36.83 0.34 20.22
C ARG A 520 37.05 1.08 21.54
N PHE A 521 37.36 2.36 21.46
CA PHE A 521 37.49 3.20 22.64
C PHE A 521 36.15 3.33 23.38
N ALA A 522 35.05 3.53 22.66
CA ALA A 522 33.71 3.57 23.24
C ALA A 522 33.35 2.25 23.93
N ASP A 523 33.63 1.10 23.31
CA ASP A 523 33.32 -0.23 23.86
C ASP A 523 33.98 -0.46 25.23
N VAL A 524 35.27 -0.14 25.32
CA VAL A 524 36.06 -0.28 26.56
C VAL A 524 35.50 0.59 27.68
N ILE A 525 35.11 1.83 27.36
CA ILE A 525 34.55 2.77 28.34
C ILE A 525 33.16 2.31 28.81
N MET A 526 32.31 1.88 27.87
CA MET A 526 30.94 1.43 28.18
C MET A 526 30.94 0.11 28.97
N PHE A 527 31.84 -0.83 28.65
CA PHE A 527 31.97 -2.11 29.36
C PHE A 527 32.56 -1.96 30.77
N ALA A 528 33.46 -0.98 30.98
CA ALA A 528 34.05 -0.70 32.28
C ALA A 528 33.06 -0.12 33.30
N GLY A 529 31.81 0.17 32.91
CA GLY A 529 30.76 0.67 33.81
C GLY A 529 31.04 2.09 34.33
N VAL A 530 31.86 2.87 33.61
CA VAL A 530 32.21 4.24 33.98
C VAL A 530 30.97 5.13 33.78
N THR A 531 30.24 5.40 34.86
CA THR A 531 28.99 6.19 34.88
C THR A 531 29.21 7.70 35.03
N ASP A 532 30.41 8.21 34.73
CA ASP A 532 30.65 9.65 34.77
C ASP A 532 30.07 10.31 33.51
N ASP A 533 29.01 11.10 33.69
CA ASP A 533 28.25 11.77 32.63
C ASP A 533 29.14 12.58 31.66
N VAL A 534 30.27 13.11 32.14
CA VAL A 534 31.19 13.90 31.31
C VAL A 534 31.90 13.03 30.29
N ILE A 535 32.39 11.85 30.71
CA ILE A 535 33.08 10.90 29.82
C ILE A 535 32.10 10.34 28.80
N VAL A 536 30.90 9.94 29.24
CA VAL A 536 29.84 9.44 28.35
C VAL A 536 29.48 10.49 27.30
N THR A 537 29.35 11.77 27.68
CA THR A 537 29.05 12.87 26.77
C THR A 537 30.15 13.07 25.71
N VAL A 538 31.42 12.96 26.09
CA VAL A 538 32.55 13.08 25.15
C VAL A 538 32.58 11.91 24.17
N VAL A 539 32.40 10.68 24.66
CA VAL A 539 32.35 9.47 23.82
C VAL A 539 31.16 9.53 22.86
N GLN A 540 29.98 9.89 23.36
CA GLN A 540 28.79 10.11 22.53
C GLN A 540 29.05 11.14 21.43
N SER A 541 29.65 12.28 21.77
CA SER A 541 29.95 13.34 20.80
C SER A 541 30.91 12.90 19.69
N LEU A 542 31.87 12.02 20.02
CA LEU A 542 32.81 11.45 19.04
C LEU A 542 32.11 10.47 18.09
N VAL A 543 31.29 9.57 18.64
CA VAL A 543 30.49 8.61 17.87
C VAL A 543 29.52 9.33 16.94
N GLU A 544 28.80 10.33 17.46
CA GLU A 544 27.86 11.16 16.70
C GLU A 544 28.50 11.90 15.52
N TRP A 545 29.76 12.32 15.66
CA TRP A 545 30.41 13.11 14.61
C TRP A 545 31.09 12.24 13.56
N ALA A 546 31.76 11.17 13.98
CA ALA A 546 32.59 10.36 13.09
C ALA A 546 31.90 9.08 12.58
N VAL A 547 31.08 8.45 13.42
CA VAL A 547 30.54 7.12 13.13
C VAL A 547 29.11 7.18 12.59
N VAL A 548 28.24 7.98 13.22
CA VAL A 548 26.82 8.08 12.84
C VAL A 548 26.62 8.39 11.35
N PRO A 549 27.37 9.32 10.70
CA PRO A 549 27.22 9.55 9.27
C PRO A 549 27.48 8.31 8.40
N LEU A 550 28.45 7.47 8.78
CA LEU A 550 28.76 6.23 8.05
C LEU A 550 27.67 5.18 8.21
N LEU A 551 27.02 5.13 9.37
CA LEU A 551 25.91 4.22 9.64
C LEU A 551 24.67 4.55 8.81
N PHE A 552 24.53 5.78 8.34
CA PHE A 552 23.43 6.22 7.47
C PHE A 552 23.73 6.10 5.97
N ASP A 553 24.97 5.75 5.58
CA ASP A 553 25.42 5.64 4.18
C ASP A 553 25.35 4.18 3.70
N GLU A 554 24.36 3.87 2.88
CA GLU A 554 24.08 2.51 2.39
C GLU A 554 25.21 1.95 1.49
N ALA A 555 26.04 2.80 0.88
CA ALA A 555 27.16 2.35 0.05
C ALA A 555 28.37 1.90 0.88
N VAL A 556 28.43 2.27 2.16
CA VAL A 556 29.61 2.13 3.00
C VAL A 556 29.35 1.35 4.28
N ALA A 557 28.13 1.44 4.82
CA ALA A 557 27.72 0.87 6.10
C ALA A 557 28.10 -0.61 6.26
N SER A 558 27.76 -1.47 5.29
CA SER A 558 28.03 -2.91 5.34
C SER A 558 29.53 -3.22 5.47
N SER A 559 30.35 -2.58 4.64
CA SER A 559 31.80 -2.78 4.68
C SER A 559 32.41 -2.24 5.98
N PHE A 560 31.82 -1.20 6.56
CA PHE A 560 32.26 -0.64 7.82
C PHE A 560 31.94 -1.58 9.00
N ILE A 561 30.70 -2.07 9.13
CA ILE A 561 30.30 -2.97 10.22
C ILE A 561 31.04 -4.31 10.16
N GLU A 562 31.30 -4.84 8.96
CA GLU A 562 32.15 -6.03 8.77
C GLU A 562 33.57 -5.80 9.29
N GLY A 563 34.12 -4.60 9.09
CA GLY A 563 35.44 -4.21 9.58
C GLY A 563 35.51 -4.03 11.10
N VAL A 564 34.38 -3.70 11.76
CA VAL A 564 34.29 -3.55 13.21
C VAL A 564 34.07 -4.90 13.90
N GLY A 565 33.20 -5.75 13.37
CA GLY A 565 32.80 -7.03 13.97
C GLY A 565 31.70 -6.90 15.03
N ALA A 566 31.42 -7.97 15.77
CA ALA A 566 30.34 -8.02 16.75
C ALA A 566 30.55 -7.04 17.92
N ILE A 567 29.46 -6.43 18.42
CA ILE A 567 29.45 -5.44 19.50
C ILE A 567 28.55 -5.85 20.67
N ASP A 568 28.94 -5.45 21.89
CA ASP A 568 28.24 -5.81 23.14
C ASP A 568 27.09 -4.85 23.49
N ALA A 569 26.20 -5.30 24.39
CA ALA A 569 24.95 -4.59 24.73
C ALA A 569 25.13 -3.12 25.17
N PRO A 570 26.14 -2.75 26.01
CA PRO A 570 26.36 -1.36 26.39
C PRO A 570 26.71 -0.45 25.20
N LEU A 571 27.56 -0.93 24.28
CA LEU A 571 27.91 -0.17 23.08
C LEU A 571 26.74 -0.10 22.10
N ARG A 572 25.95 -1.17 21.95
CA ARG A 572 24.70 -1.14 21.17
C ARG A 572 23.75 -0.07 21.71
N GLY A 573 23.58 0.01 23.03
CA GLY A 573 22.76 1.04 23.67
C GLY A 573 23.23 2.46 23.37
N LEU A 574 24.54 2.72 23.46
CA LEU A 574 25.12 4.03 23.10
C LEU A 574 24.88 4.38 21.62
N LEU A 575 25.14 3.44 20.71
CA LEU A 575 24.96 3.66 19.28
C LEU A 575 23.50 3.94 18.93
N ARG A 576 22.55 3.19 19.52
CA ARG A 576 21.12 3.46 19.36
C ARG A 576 20.79 4.88 19.80
N GLY A 577 21.21 5.29 21.00
CA GLY A 577 21.00 6.66 21.48
C GLY A 577 21.62 7.74 20.58
N CYS A 578 22.83 7.51 20.05
CA CYS A 578 23.48 8.44 19.12
C CYS A 578 22.70 8.59 17.79
N VAL A 579 22.15 7.48 17.29
CA VAL A 579 21.38 7.41 16.05
C VAL A 579 20.00 8.03 16.23
N THR A 580 19.32 7.79 17.36
CA THR A 580 17.90 8.14 17.51
C THR A 580 17.64 9.42 18.31
N ASP A 581 18.46 9.73 19.30
CA ASP A 581 18.21 10.82 20.27
C ASP A 581 19.32 11.90 20.24
N GLY A 582 20.50 11.56 19.71
CA GLY A 582 21.67 12.43 19.56
C GLY A 582 21.67 13.31 18.31
N LYS A 583 22.85 13.72 17.82
CA LYS A 583 22.96 14.40 16.50
C LYS A 583 22.44 13.56 15.33
N GLY A 584 22.37 12.23 15.48
CA GLY A 584 21.75 11.33 14.53
C GLY A 584 20.23 11.49 14.45
N ALA A 585 19.57 12.00 15.49
CA ALA A 585 18.12 12.15 15.55
C ALA A 585 17.55 12.98 14.40
N GLY A 586 18.30 14.01 13.96
CA GLY A 586 17.96 14.78 12.77
C GLY A 586 17.86 13.88 11.55
N TYR A 587 18.93 13.14 11.23
CA TYR A 587 18.98 12.22 10.09
C TYR A 587 17.94 11.08 10.22
N PHE A 588 17.77 10.53 11.42
CA PHE A 588 16.84 9.44 11.70
C PHE A 588 15.39 9.87 11.50
N ALA A 589 14.99 10.99 12.09
CA ALA A 589 13.63 11.50 11.96
C ALA A 589 13.35 11.97 10.53
N THR A 590 14.34 12.50 9.81
CA THR A 590 14.16 13.02 8.44
C THR A 590 13.90 11.96 7.36
N ARG A 591 14.08 10.68 7.69
CA ARG A 591 13.95 9.58 6.73
C ARG A 591 12.65 8.80 6.97
N PRO A 592 12.06 8.24 5.89
CA PRO A 592 10.82 7.47 6.03
C PRO A 592 11.11 6.15 6.76
N LEU A 593 10.16 5.71 7.58
CA LEU A 593 10.27 4.45 8.32
C LEU A 593 10.40 3.27 7.35
N GLY A 594 11.44 2.45 7.45
CA GLY A 594 11.81 1.42 6.47
C GLY A 594 12.99 1.81 5.58
N ALA A 595 13.43 3.08 5.63
CA ALA A 595 14.62 3.55 4.93
C ALA A 595 15.54 4.40 5.83
N ARG A 596 15.32 4.42 7.15
CA ARG A 596 16.08 5.30 8.06
C ARG A 596 17.53 4.88 8.15
N VAL A 597 17.76 3.60 8.44
CA VAL A 597 19.10 3.03 8.70
C VAL A 597 19.23 1.74 7.88
N PRO A 598 20.38 1.47 7.21
CA PRO A 598 20.63 0.20 6.51
C PRO A 598 20.31 -1.02 7.39
N GLY A 599 19.67 -2.04 6.81
CA GLY A 599 19.11 -3.16 7.58
C GLY A 599 20.15 -3.97 8.35
N ASP A 600 21.32 -4.17 7.76
CA ASP A 600 22.48 -4.84 8.36
C ASP A 600 23.05 -4.07 9.56
N VAL A 601 23.02 -2.73 9.52
CA VAL A 601 23.38 -1.87 10.66
C VAL A 601 22.35 -2.01 11.78
N ILE A 602 21.06 -2.09 11.47
CA ILE A 602 20.02 -2.30 12.48
C ILE A 602 20.22 -3.66 13.16
N GLU A 603 20.42 -4.73 12.41
CA GLU A 603 20.69 -6.08 12.96
C GLU A 603 21.96 -6.11 13.83
N TRP A 604 22.97 -5.34 13.44
CA TRP A 604 24.21 -5.20 14.21
C TRP A 604 23.99 -4.44 15.53
N MET A 605 23.11 -3.43 15.55
CA MET A 605 22.82 -2.56 16.71
C MET A 605 21.67 -3.03 17.60
N LEU A 606 20.78 -3.90 17.11
CA LEU A 606 19.52 -4.25 17.76
C LEU A 606 19.33 -5.76 17.78
N GLN A 607 19.27 -6.33 18.98
CA GLN A 607 18.97 -7.74 19.21
C GLN A 607 17.59 -7.88 19.87
N PHE A 608 16.97 -9.06 19.83
CA PHE A 608 15.63 -9.26 20.42
C PHE A 608 15.55 -8.88 21.91
N ASP A 609 16.59 -9.19 22.69
CA ASP A 609 16.66 -8.87 24.12
C ASP A 609 16.77 -7.35 24.40
N ASP A 610 17.06 -6.54 23.38
CA ASP A 610 17.16 -5.09 23.48
C ASP A 610 15.79 -4.39 23.32
N LEU A 611 14.72 -5.12 22.97
CA LEU A 611 13.39 -4.54 22.72
C LEU A 611 12.54 -4.45 23.98
N PRO A 612 11.76 -3.36 24.15
CA PRO A 612 10.94 -3.13 25.35
C PRO A 612 9.68 -4.03 25.42
N THR A 613 9.41 -4.81 24.37
CA THR A 613 8.17 -5.59 24.20
C THR A 613 8.47 -6.90 23.47
N ASP A 614 7.55 -7.86 23.58
CA ASP A 614 7.59 -9.15 22.89
C ASP A 614 6.96 -9.11 21.48
N GLY A 615 6.59 -7.91 20.98
CA GLY A 615 5.99 -7.69 19.65
C GLY A 615 4.47 -7.52 19.67
N ARG A 616 3.83 -7.71 20.82
CA ARG A 616 2.37 -7.56 20.98
C ARG A 616 1.98 -6.10 21.15
N ILE A 617 0.74 -5.80 20.74
CA ILE A 617 0.11 -4.50 20.92
C ILE A 617 -0.37 -4.42 22.38
N ASP A 618 0.56 -4.19 23.30
CA ASP A 618 0.25 -3.99 24.72
C ASP A 618 -0.52 -2.67 24.93
N VAL A 619 -1.26 -2.54 26.03
CA VAL A 619 -2.08 -1.33 26.34
C VAL A 619 -1.23 -0.10 26.75
N HIS A 620 0.08 -0.11 26.47
CA HIS A 620 1.01 0.97 26.78
C HIS A 620 1.37 1.76 25.51
N PRO A 621 0.50 2.69 25.06
CA PRO A 621 0.72 3.46 23.83
C PRO A 621 2.01 4.29 23.84
N GLU A 622 2.60 4.53 25.01
CA GLU A 622 3.88 5.23 25.14
C GLU A 622 5.06 4.44 24.54
N VAL A 623 4.99 3.09 24.55
CA VAL A 623 6.05 2.22 24.03
C VAL A 623 6.21 2.39 22.52
N VAL A 624 5.12 2.66 21.80
CA VAL A 624 5.18 2.88 20.34
C VAL A 624 6.04 4.08 19.99
N ALA A 625 6.17 5.07 20.88
CA ALA A 625 6.97 6.26 20.65
C ALA A 625 8.48 6.00 20.78
N GLU A 626 8.90 4.90 21.42
CA GLU A 626 10.29 4.61 21.70
C GLU A 626 11.13 4.39 20.43
N SER A 627 12.34 4.95 20.45
CA SER A 627 13.30 4.90 19.35
C SER A 627 13.71 3.48 18.95
N ALA A 628 13.78 2.54 19.91
CA ALA A 628 14.07 1.13 19.63
C ALA A 628 12.95 0.44 18.83
N VAL A 629 11.70 0.83 19.08
CA VAL A 629 10.52 0.36 18.33
C VAL A 629 10.55 0.89 16.90
N ALA A 630 10.96 2.14 16.70
CA ALA A 630 11.14 2.70 15.37
C ALA A 630 12.22 1.96 14.56
N LEU A 631 13.36 1.61 15.18
CA LEU A 631 14.42 0.82 14.54
C LEU A 631 13.95 -0.61 14.20
N ALA A 632 13.26 -1.28 15.13
CA ALA A 632 12.68 -2.60 14.87
C ALA A 632 11.69 -2.55 13.71
N SER A 633 10.83 -1.54 13.68
CA SER A 633 9.83 -1.36 12.62
C SER A 633 10.49 -1.09 11.27
N ASP A 634 11.59 -0.31 11.24
CA ASP A 634 12.38 -0.08 10.02
C ASP A 634 12.93 -1.39 9.46
N LEU A 635 13.49 -2.25 10.33
CA LEU A 635 14.00 -3.56 9.93
C LEU A 635 12.89 -4.50 9.45
N VAL A 636 11.75 -4.56 10.16
CA VAL A 636 10.60 -5.38 9.75
C VAL A 636 10.11 -4.96 8.37
N LEU A 637 9.94 -3.66 8.11
CA LEU A 637 9.53 -3.15 6.79
C LEU A 637 10.52 -3.52 5.68
N ARG A 638 11.83 -3.40 5.93
CA ARG A 638 12.87 -3.80 4.96
C ARG A 638 12.84 -5.29 4.67
N LYS A 639 12.64 -6.12 5.70
CA LYS A 639 12.56 -7.58 5.57
C LYS A 639 11.31 -8.04 4.82
N LEU A 640 10.18 -7.35 5.01
CA LEU A 640 8.95 -7.56 4.24
C LEU A 640 8.99 -6.98 2.81
N SER A 641 9.90 -6.04 2.55
CA SER A 641 10.19 -5.57 1.19
C SER A 641 10.95 -6.62 0.37
N GLY A 642 11.48 -7.67 1.03
CA GLY A 642 12.20 -8.76 0.41
C GLY A 642 11.30 -9.71 -0.40
N PRO A 643 11.83 -10.35 -1.45
CA PRO A 643 11.07 -11.16 -2.41
C PRO A 643 10.47 -12.48 -1.91
N THR A 644 10.80 -12.92 -0.70
CA THR A 644 10.30 -14.17 -0.14
C THR A 644 9.43 -13.89 1.08
N ASP A 645 8.20 -14.42 1.08
CA ASP A 645 7.23 -14.38 2.18
C ASP A 645 7.73 -15.09 3.48
N HIS A 646 8.96 -15.62 3.44
CA HIS A 646 9.70 -16.18 4.58
C HIS A 646 10.60 -15.14 5.27
N GLY A 647 10.65 -13.90 4.77
CA GLY A 647 11.69 -12.90 5.06
C GLY A 647 11.71 -12.33 6.48
N ALA A 648 10.72 -12.64 7.31
CA ALA A 648 10.65 -12.14 8.68
C ALA A 648 11.41 -13.01 9.70
N ASP A 649 12.38 -13.86 9.30
CA ASP A 649 13.26 -14.71 10.14
C ASP A 649 13.37 -14.28 11.62
N GLY A 650 12.45 -14.77 12.48
CA GLY A 650 12.38 -14.43 13.91
C GLY A 650 11.74 -13.06 14.27
N TRP A 651 11.66 -12.12 13.34
CA TRP A 651 11.04 -10.79 13.47
C TRP A 651 9.53 -10.73 13.20
N GLY A 652 8.92 -11.81 12.69
CA GLY A 652 7.49 -11.85 12.39
C GLY A 652 6.57 -11.45 13.55
N THR A 653 6.96 -11.77 14.80
CA THR A 653 6.20 -11.40 16.01
C THR A 653 6.06 -9.88 16.20
N TYR A 654 6.95 -9.07 15.60
CA TYR A 654 6.96 -7.61 15.70
C TYR A 654 6.15 -6.93 14.59
N VAL A 655 5.52 -7.68 13.68
CA VAL A 655 4.65 -7.13 12.62
C VAL A 655 3.50 -6.29 13.20
N PRO A 656 2.72 -6.74 14.21
CA PRO A 656 1.64 -5.95 14.78
C PRO A 656 2.12 -4.62 15.39
N GLN A 657 3.22 -4.66 16.13
CA GLN A 657 3.85 -3.46 16.69
C GLN A 657 4.41 -2.52 15.61
N SER A 658 4.99 -3.07 14.55
CA SER A 658 5.52 -2.27 13.43
C SER A 658 4.37 -1.56 12.70
N LEU A 659 3.25 -2.23 12.51
CA LEU A 659 2.03 -1.62 11.98
C LEU A 659 1.51 -0.52 12.91
N TRP A 660 1.53 -0.74 14.23
CA TRP A 660 1.17 0.30 15.19
C TRP A 660 2.08 1.52 15.06
N ARG A 661 3.41 1.32 14.98
CA ARG A 661 4.36 2.42 14.79
C ARG A 661 4.11 3.19 13.51
N VAL A 662 3.88 2.48 12.40
CA VAL A 662 3.49 3.06 11.12
C VAL A 662 2.25 3.95 11.27
N LEU A 663 1.17 3.41 11.85
CA LEU A 663 -0.09 4.13 12.03
C LEU A 663 0.09 5.36 12.92
N TRP A 664 0.87 5.23 13.98
CA TRP A 664 1.20 6.32 14.89
C TRP A 664 1.99 7.42 14.18
N GLU A 665 2.99 7.09 13.35
CA GLU A 665 3.75 8.09 12.56
C GLU A 665 2.81 8.83 11.60
N VAL A 666 2.00 8.10 10.81
CA VAL A 666 1.03 8.71 9.87
C VAL A 666 0.06 9.63 10.60
N TYR A 667 -0.50 9.17 11.73
CA TYR A 667 -1.44 9.95 12.53
C TYR A 667 -0.82 11.24 13.09
N ASN A 668 0.50 11.26 13.31
CA ASN A 668 1.23 12.45 13.76
C ASN A 668 1.83 13.28 12.60
N GLY A 669 1.44 13.02 11.35
CA GLY A 669 1.93 13.75 10.17
C GLY A 669 3.31 13.31 9.68
N GLY A 670 3.79 12.14 10.10
CA GLY A 670 4.99 11.49 9.60
C GLY A 670 4.74 10.73 8.30
N PHE A 671 5.79 10.53 7.51
CA PHE A 671 5.72 9.82 6.23
C PHE A 671 6.07 8.34 6.39
N VAL A 672 5.33 7.48 5.69
CA VAL A 672 5.55 6.04 5.66
C VAL A 672 5.63 5.57 4.21
N PRO A 673 6.65 4.76 3.83
CA PRO A 673 6.86 4.31 2.45
C PRO A 673 5.89 3.18 2.06
N SER A 674 5.77 2.91 0.75
CA SER A 674 4.85 1.91 0.19
C SER A 674 4.93 0.49 0.77
N PRO A 675 6.06 -0.05 1.29
CA PRO A 675 6.09 -1.39 1.87
C PRO A 675 5.19 -1.57 3.11
N ALA A 676 4.74 -0.48 3.74
CA ALA A 676 3.92 -0.56 4.93
C ALA A 676 2.53 -1.19 4.68
N SER A 677 2.03 -1.18 3.45
CA SER A 677 0.82 -1.92 3.09
C SER A 677 0.98 -3.43 3.32
N ARG A 678 2.20 -3.98 3.15
CA ARG A 678 2.48 -5.42 3.33
C ARG A 678 2.28 -5.88 4.77
N LEU A 679 2.41 -4.97 5.74
CA LEU A 679 2.10 -5.28 7.15
C LEU A 679 0.62 -5.64 7.34
N LEU A 680 -0.28 -5.00 6.58
CA LEU A 680 -1.73 -5.24 6.65
C LEU A 680 -2.14 -6.59 6.06
N SER A 681 -1.35 -7.10 5.11
CA SER A 681 -1.56 -8.41 4.46
C SER A 681 -0.78 -9.55 5.14
N SER A 682 0.08 -9.26 6.13
CA SER A 682 1.00 -10.23 6.70
C SER A 682 0.31 -11.36 7.46
N PRO A 683 0.76 -12.63 7.34
CA PRO A 683 0.23 -13.75 8.12
C PRO A 683 0.49 -13.64 9.63
N HIS A 684 1.42 -12.78 10.04
CA HIS A 684 1.73 -12.53 11.46
C HIS A 684 0.79 -11.50 12.11
N LEU A 685 -0.01 -10.78 11.32
CA LEU A 685 -1.00 -9.84 11.85
C LEU A 685 -2.31 -10.59 12.15
N LEU A 686 -2.69 -10.63 13.43
CA LEU A 686 -3.96 -11.22 13.82
C LEU A 686 -5.12 -10.28 13.47
N ALA A 687 -6.27 -10.84 13.10
CA ALA A 687 -7.47 -10.07 12.81
C ALA A 687 -7.93 -9.21 14.00
N GLU A 688 -7.70 -9.67 15.23
CA GLU A 688 -8.00 -8.93 16.47
C GLU A 688 -7.12 -7.67 16.59
N ASP A 689 -5.82 -7.81 16.33
CA ASP A 689 -4.87 -6.70 16.34
C ASP A 689 -5.21 -5.66 15.27
N LEU A 690 -5.57 -6.10 14.06
CA LEU A 690 -5.95 -5.20 12.97
C LEU A 690 -7.22 -4.39 13.30
N VAL A 691 -8.25 -5.03 13.87
CA VAL A 691 -9.47 -4.31 14.28
C VAL A 691 -9.20 -3.35 15.44
N ASN A 692 -8.38 -3.76 16.42
CA ASN A 692 -7.98 -2.90 17.53
C ASN A 692 -7.20 -1.67 17.04
N LEU A 693 -6.31 -1.84 16.08
CA LEU A 693 -5.57 -0.74 15.45
C LEU A 693 -6.48 0.16 14.62
N ALA A 694 -7.39 -0.41 13.82
CA ALA A 694 -8.36 0.37 13.06
C ALA A 694 -9.23 1.25 13.97
N ALA A 695 -9.64 0.74 15.14
CA ALA A 695 -10.38 1.50 16.14
C ALA A 695 -9.56 2.64 16.78
N GLN A 696 -8.24 2.45 16.96
CA GLN A 696 -7.35 3.47 17.52
C GLN A 696 -6.97 4.56 16.51
N PHE A 697 -6.92 4.22 15.22
CA PHE A 697 -6.52 5.10 14.13
C PHE A 697 -7.62 5.18 13.05
N PRO A 698 -8.79 5.76 13.39
CA PRO A 698 -9.91 5.84 12.46
C PRO A 698 -9.52 6.63 11.21
N GLY A 699 -9.93 6.13 10.04
CA GLY A 699 -9.65 6.76 8.75
C GLY A 699 -8.26 6.54 8.16
N VAL A 700 -7.31 5.93 8.89
CA VAL A 700 -5.94 5.68 8.38
C VAL A 700 -5.82 4.33 7.66
N ILE A 701 -6.54 3.31 8.14
CA ILE A 701 -6.58 1.97 7.51
C ILE A 701 -7.69 1.94 6.46
N ALA A 702 -7.33 1.60 5.23
CA ALA A 702 -8.31 1.49 4.15
C ALA A 702 -9.35 0.37 4.43
N PRO A 703 -10.66 0.62 4.21
CA PRO A 703 -11.73 -0.34 4.49
C PRO A 703 -11.52 -1.74 3.91
N ARG A 704 -10.90 -1.86 2.74
CA ARG A 704 -10.62 -3.15 2.08
C ARG A 704 -9.86 -4.16 2.94
N PHE A 705 -8.98 -3.72 3.85
CA PHE A 705 -8.22 -4.64 4.71
C PHE A 705 -9.08 -5.29 5.80
N LEU A 706 -10.22 -4.67 6.16
CA LEU A 706 -11.18 -5.24 7.09
C LEU A 706 -12.21 -6.14 6.40
N GLN A 707 -12.32 -6.12 5.06
CA GLN A 707 -13.33 -6.86 4.31
C GLN A 707 -13.29 -8.36 4.63
N ARG A 708 -12.12 -8.98 4.59
CA ARG A 708 -12.01 -10.43 4.86
C ARG A 708 -12.49 -10.81 6.26
N ILE A 709 -12.19 -9.98 7.26
CA ILE A 709 -12.64 -10.16 8.65
C ILE A 709 -14.16 -10.04 8.75
N MET A 710 -14.76 -9.12 8.00
CA MET A 710 -16.22 -8.97 7.95
C MET A 710 -16.91 -10.09 7.18
N VAL A 711 -16.28 -10.69 6.18
CA VAL A 711 -16.96 -11.60 5.25
C VAL A 711 -16.83 -13.07 5.68
N SER A 712 -15.69 -13.47 6.27
CA SER A 712 -15.36 -14.86 6.60
C SER A 712 -15.54 -15.21 8.10
N HIS A 713 -15.75 -16.50 8.41
CA HIS A 713 -15.75 -17.00 9.80
C HIS A 713 -15.09 -18.39 9.93
N ASN A 714 -13.91 -18.43 10.55
CA ASN A 714 -13.30 -19.69 11.01
C ASN A 714 -13.96 -20.15 12.33
N LEU A 715 -15.11 -20.84 12.24
CA LEU A 715 -15.81 -21.68 13.25
C LEU A 715 -15.76 -21.36 14.78
N ASN A 716 -15.25 -20.20 15.24
CA ASN A 716 -15.12 -19.81 16.64
C ASN A 716 -16.02 -18.60 16.98
N PRO A 717 -16.88 -18.65 18.01
CA PRO A 717 -17.79 -17.56 18.39
C PRO A 717 -17.16 -16.16 18.51
N ARG A 718 -15.88 -16.07 18.94
CA ARG A 718 -15.14 -14.80 19.02
C ARG A 718 -14.98 -14.10 17.67
N SER A 719 -14.95 -14.84 16.57
CA SER A 719 -14.80 -14.26 15.23
C SER A 719 -16.07 -13.54 14.74
N GLY A 720 -17.25 -13.92 15.23
CA GLY A 720 -18.50 -13.20 14.93
C GLY A 720 -18.58 -11.82 15.59
N GLU A 721 -18.11 -11.71 16.84
CA GLU A 721 -18.02 -10.43 17.56
C GLU A 721 -17.02 -9.49 16.88
N LEU A 722 -15.86 -10.02 16.48
CA LEU A 722 -14.83 -9.28 15.75
C LEU A 722 -15.31 -8.77 14.39
N ALA A 723 -15.98 -9.61 13.60
CA ALA A 723 -16.56 -9.24 12.32
C ALA A 723 -17.62 -8.13 12.47
N THR A 724 -18.39 -8.16 13.56
CA THR A 724 -19.40 -7.14 13.89
C THR A 724 -18.74 -5.83 14.31
N ALA A 725 -17.66 -5.89 15.11
CA ALA A 725 -16.88 -4.73 15.49
C ALA A 725 -16.25 -4.04 14.26
N ALA A 726 -15.65 -4.81 13.35
CA ALA A 726 -15.10 -4.28 12.10
C ALA A 726 -16.15 -3.58 11.22
N ALA A 727 -17.34 -4.20 11.07
CA ALA A 727 -18.44 -3.59 10.33
C ALA A 727 -18.99 -2.33 11.04
N HIS A 728 -19.02 -2.32 12.37
CA HIS A 728 -19.43 -1.15 13.15
C HIS A 728 -18.50 0.03 12.91
N LEU A 729 -17.18 -0.18 13.06
CA LEU A 729 -16.15 0.84 12.80
C LEU A 729 -16.35 1.47 11.42
N LEU A 730 -16.46 0.65 10.37
CA LEU A 730 -16.64 1.15 9.01
C LEU A 730 -17.99 1.85 8.76
N CYS A 731 -19.04 1.51 9.49
CA CYS A 731 -20.33 2.18 9.34
C CYS A 731 -20.43 3.48 10.15
N THR A 732 -19.67 3.61 11.25
CA THR A 732 -19.65 4.81 12.10
C THR A 732 -18.59 5.83 11.68
N ASP A 733 -17.44 5.39 11.15
CA ASP A 733 -16.34 6.28 10.75
C ASP A 733 -16.60 7.01 9.43
N VAL A 734 -17.57 6.56 8.61
CA VAL A 734 -17.95 7.24 7.36
C VAL A 734 -18.49 8.66 7.61
N GLU A 735 -18.98 8.95 8.81
CA GLU A 735 -19.44 10.30 9.19
C GLU A 735 -18.33 11.17 9.81
N ALA A 736 -17.16 10.62 10.14
CA ALA A 736 -16.11 11.31 10.88
C ALA A 736 -14.73 11.19 10.19
N GLN A 737 -14.36 12.22 9.44
CA GLN A 737 -12.98 12.57 9.08
C GLN A 737 -12.13 11.43 8.47
N ARG A 738 -12.27 11.20 7.17
CA ARG A 738 -11.18 10.59 6.40
C ARG A 738 -10.01 11.58 6.37
N LEU A 739 -8.89 11.19 6.97
CA LEU A 739 -7.62 11.87 6.77
C LEU A 739 -7.16 11.57 5.33
N ASP A 740 -6.60 12.57 4.65
CA ASP A 740 -6.04 12.43 3.28
C ASP A 740 -4.80 11.53 3.21
N THR A 741 -4.41 10.90 4.33
CA THR A 741 -3.16 10.14 4.48
C THR A 741 -3.49 8.68 4.84
N VAL A 742 -3.75 7.88 3.81
CA VAL A 742 -3.95 6.42 3.94
C VAL A 742 -2.61 5.73 3.66
N ILE A 743 -2.25 4.71 4.45
CA ILE A 743 -0.99 3.94 4.31
C ILE A 743 -0.87 3.23 2.94
N THR A 744 -1.96 3.16 2.18
CA THR A 744 -2.04 2.38 0.94
C THR A 744 -2.59 3.23 -0.18
N PRO A 745 -2.16 3.01 -1.45
CA PRO A 745 -2.66 3.74 -2.61
C PRO A 745 -4.20 3.75 -2.67
N PRO A 746 -4.83 4.81 -3.21
CA PRO A 746 -6.27 4.85 -3.35
C PRO A 746 -6.77 3.69 -4.22
N ASN A 747 -7.65 2.85 -3.66
CA ASN A 747 -8.41 1.85 -4.41
C ASN A 747 -9.88 1.96 -3.99
N ARG A 748 -10.53 2.94 -4.62
CA ARG A 748 -11.91 3.34 -4.33
C ARG A 748 -12.87 2.17 -4.46
N ARG A 749 -12.70 1.31 -5.47
CA ARG A 749 -13.57 0.14 -5.69
C ARG A 749 -13.47 -0.87 -4.57
N GLY A 750 -12.25 -1.21 -4.13
CA GLY A 750 -12.03 -2.11 -3.00
C GLY A 750 -12.62 -1.55 -1.71
N ASP A 751 -12.46 -0.24 -1.48
CA ASP A 751 -13.00 0.41 -0.29
C ASP A 751 -14.53 0.53 -0.31
N GLU A 752 -15.11 0.88 -1.46
CA GLU A 752 -16.57 0.90 -1.66
C GLU A 752 -17.17 -0.50 -1.52
N THR A 753 -16.49 -1.53 -2.03
CA THR A 753 -16.88 -2.93 -1.85
C THR A 753 -16.85 -3.33 -0.38
N ALA A 754 -15.79 -2.99 0.35
CA ALA A 754 -15.68 -3.28 1.77
C ALA A 754 -16.74 -2.54 2.60
N LEU A 755 -16.99 -1.26 2.31
CA LEU A 755 -18.07 -0.50 2.92
C LEU A 755 -19.45 -1.10 2.61
N ALA A 756 -19.67 -1.56 1.38
CA ALA A 756 -20.90 -2.26 1.03
C ALA A 756 -21.06 -3.54 1.87
N TRP A 757 -20.01 -4.36 2.01
CA TRP A 757 -20.03 -5.53 2.90
C TRP A 757 -20.29 -5.18 4.36
N ALA A 758 -19.70 -4.08 4.85
CA ALA A 758 -19.97 -3.57 6.20
C ALA A 758 -21.45 -3.23 6.38
N GLN A 759 -22.06 -2.53 5.41
CA GLN A 759 -23.49 -2.20 5.43
C GLN A 759 -24.38 -3.45 5.40
N VAL A 760 -24.03 -4.47 4.59
CA VAL A 760 -24.75 -5.76 4.58
C VAL A 760 -24.76 -6.38 5.97
N ARG A 761 -23.61 -6.40 6.65
CA ARG A 761 -23.47 -6.96 8.00
C ARG A 761 -24.18 -6.12 9.05
N PHE A 762 -24.11 -4.79 8.94
CA PHE A 762 -24.62 -3.83 9.92
C PHE A 762 -26.15 -3.78 9.98
N ILE A 763 -26.85 -4.02 8.86
CA ILE A 763 -28.30 -3.78 8.77
C ILE A 763 -29.14 -4.88 9.44
N ASP A 764 -29.41 -4.78 10.74
CA ASP A 764 -30.06 -5.89 11.44
C ASP A 764 -31.57 -6.02 11.15
N ARG A 765 -32.27 -4.88 11.04
CA ARG A 765 -33.70 -4.81 10.76
C ARG A 765 -33.99 -4.04 9.48
N TRP A 766 -34.31 -4.78 8.43
CA TRP A 766 -34.58 -4.22 7.11
C TRP A 766 -35.86 -3.39 7.07
N ALA A 767 -36.85 -3.72 7.91
CA ALA A 767 -38.16 -3.08 7.92
C ALA A 767 -38.29 -1.87 8.86
N GLU A 768 -37.22 -1.49 9.57
CA GLU A 768 -37.19 -0.20 10.31
C GLU A 768 -36.91 0.98 9.38
N GLN A 769 -36.50 0.71 8.14
CA GLN A 769 -36.19 1.70 7.12
C GLN A 769 -37.46 2.04 6.32
N GLY A 770 -37.69 3.32 6.01
CA GLY A 770 -38.74 3.71 5.06
C GLY A 770 -38.45 3.18 3.64
N SER A 771 -39.44 3.17 2.74
CA SER A 771 -39.26 2.64 1.38
C SER A 771 -38.18 3.37 0.57
N GLY A 772 -38.09 4.69 0.66
CA GLY A 772 -37.03 5.47 0.01
C GLY A 772 -35.63 5.19 0.58
N GLU A 773 -35.54 5.00 1.90
CA GLU A 773 -34.28 4.66 2.57
C GLU A 773 -33.82 3.24 2.24
N LEU A 774 -34.75 2.29 2.10
CA LEU A 774 -34.45 0.93 1.65
C LEU A 774 -33.86 0.94 0.23
N GLN A 775 -34.43 1.72 -0.69
CA GLN A 775 -33.89 1.86 -2.06
C GLN A 775 -32.45 2.42 -2.03
N TYR A 776 -32.23 3.49 -1.26
CA TYR A 776 -30.92 4.12 -1.12
C TYR A 776 -29.88 3.11 -0.59
N ARG A 777 -30.22 2.39 0.49
CA ARG A 777 -29.35 1.37 1.09
C ARG A 777 -29.04 0.20 0.16
N VAL A 778 -30.02 -0.25 -0.62
CA VAL A 778 -29.80 -1.26 -1.66
C VAL A 778 -28.78 -0.78 -2.69
N GLY A 779 -28.85 0.50 -3.09
CA GLY A 779 -27.86 1.12 -3.96
C GLY A 779 -26.44 1.10 -3.35
N LEU A 780 -26.32 1.48 -2.07
CA LEU A 780 -25.04 1.46 -1.34
C LEU A 780 -24.45 0.04 -1.19
N MET A 781 -25.30 -0.97 -1.02
CA MET A 781 -24.87 -2.36 -0.85
C MET A 781 -24.64 -3.11 -2.18
N ARG A 782 -24.94 -2.49 -3.33
CA ARG A 782 -24.79 -3.11 -4.66
C ARG A 782 -23.37 -3.63 -4.93
N PRO A 783 -22.27 -2.93 -4.57
CA PRO A 783 -20.92 -3.45 -4.80
C PRO A 783 -20.67 -4.82 -4.15
N ALA A 784 -21.21 -5.08 -2.95
CA ALA A 784 -21.08 -6.38 -2.28
C ALA A 784 -21.80 -7.52 -3.04
N LEU A 785 -22.92 -7.23 -3.71
CA LEU A 785 -23.58 -8.21 -4.57
C LEU A 785 -22.75 -8.54 -5.82
N ILE A 786 -22.13 -7.53 -6.43
CA ILE A 786 -21.26 -7.71 -7.59
C ILE A 786 -20.04 -8.54 -7.20
N ASP A 787 -19.41 -8.21 -6.07
CA ASP A 787 -18.28 -8.96 -5.51
C ASP A 787 -18.66 -10.43 -5.26
N TYR A 788 -19.81 -10.69 -4.62
CA TYR A 788 -20.33 -12.04 -4.42
C TYR A 788 -20.53 -12.82 -5.72
N CYS A 789 -20.95 -12.16 -6.81
CA CYS A 789 -21.10 -12.80 -8.12
C CYS A 789 -19.76 -13.24 -8.74
N HIS A 790 -18.66 -12.59 -8.38
CA HIS A 790 -17.31 -12.94 -8.84
C HIS A 790 -16.61 -13.98 -7.96
N MET A 791 -17.11 -14.25 -6.74
CA MET A 791 -16.53 -15.25 -5.85
C MET A 791 -16.63 -16.67 -6.42
N ASN A 792 -15.59 -17.47 -6.20
CA ASN A 792 -15.54 -18.89 -6.51
C ASN A 792 -16.21 -19.74 -5.41
N ALA A 793 -16.38 -21.04 -5.65
CA ALA A 793 -17.06 -21.94 -4.72
C ALA A 793 -16.36 -22.10 -3.35
N ALA A 794 -15.02 -21.96 -3.30
CA ALA A 794 -14.27 -22.04 -2.06
C ALA A 794 -14.47 -20.77 -1.21
N GLU A 795 -14.39 -19.59 -1.82
CA GLU A 795 -14.65 -18.30 -1.17
C GLU A 795 -16.07 -18.24 -0.61
N ILE A 796 -17.06 -18.71 -1.38
CA ILE A 796 -18.46 -18.79 -0.94
C ILE A 796 -18.63 -19.71 0.28
N ALA A 797 -17.81 -20.76 0.39
CA ALA A 797 -17.86 -21.68 1.53
C ALA A 797 -17.32 -21.05 2.82
N GLU A 798 -16.41 -20.07 2.72
CA GLU A 798 -15.86 -19.32 3.86
C GLU A 798 -16.83 -18.28 4.43
N LEU A 799 -17.87 -17.91 3.68
CA LEU A 799 -18.87 -16.93 4.11
C LEU A 799 -19.62 -17.37 5.37
N SER A 800 -19.80 -16.44 6.30
CA SER A 800 -20.62 -16.70 7.48
C SER A 800 -22.10 -16.89 7.13
N ASN A 801 -22.81 -17.70 7.93
CA ASN A 801 -24.23 -18.02 7.67
C ASN A 801 -25.14 -16.78 7.76
N ASP A 802 -24.82 -15.84 8.65
CA ASP A 802 -25.55 -14.57 8.79
C ASP A 802 -25.38 -13.70 7.54
N ILE A 803 -24.18 -13.59 6.98
CA ILE A 803 -23.92 -12.85 5.74
C ILE A 803 -24.68 -13.47 4.58
N ARG A 804 -24.65 -14.80 4.43
CA ARG A 804 -25.45 -15.50 3.41
C ARG A 804 -26.95 -15.22 3.55
N GLY A 805 -27.46 -15.16 4.79
CA GLY A 805 -28.84 -14.75 5.06
C GLY A 805 -29.13 -13.31 4.64
N ARG A 806 -28.24 -12.38 4.99
CA ARG A 806 -28.35 -10.95 4.64
C ARG A 806 -28.26 -10.70 3.14
N LEU A 807 -27.37 -11.39 2.44
CA LEU A 807 -27.26 -11.37 0.98
C LEU A 807 -28.53 -11.88 0.29
N ALA A 808 -29.16 -12.94 0.82
CA ALA A 808 -30.42 -13.44 0.28
C ALA A 808 -31.56 -12.39 0.41
N VAL A 809 -31.63 -11.69 1.55
CA VAL A 809 -32.58 -10.57 1.72
C VAL A 809 -32.22 -9.40 0.79
N LEU A 810 -30.94 -9.05 0.67
CA LEU A 810 -30.45 -8.00 -0.23
C LEU A 810 -30.78 -8.28 -1.70
N LEU A 811 -30.63 -9.51 -2.17
CA LEU A 811 -30.98 -9.90 -3.54
C LEU A 811 -32.49 -9.75 -3.79
N PHE A 812 -33.31 -10.15 -2.80
CA PHE A 812 -34.76 -9.97 -2.88
C PHE A 812 -35.16 -8.49 -2.91
N THR A 813 -34.58 -7.66 -2.05
CA THR A 813 -34.85 -6.21 -2.02
C THR A 813 -34.30 -5.50 -3.25
N SER A 814 -33.16 -5.94 -3.80
CA SER A 814 -32.61 -5.45 -5.07
C SER A 814 -33.53 -5.72 -6.25
N ARG A 815 -34.16 -6.91 -6.27
CA ARG A 815 -35.16 -7.26 -7.29
C ARG A 815 -36.39 -6.35 -7.21
N TRP A 816 -36.86 -6.07 -5.99
CA TRP A 816 -37.94 -5.10 -5.78
C TRP A 816 -37.54 -3.68 -6.21
N ALA A 817 -36.37 -3.20 -5.78
CA ALA A 817 -35.88 -1.86 -6.10
C ALA A 817 -35.71 -1.65 -7.60
N ARG A 818 -35.24 -2.66 -8.33
CA ARG A 818 -35.20 -2.66 -9.80
C ARG A 818 -36.59 -2.48 -10.39
N ASP A 819 -37.52 -3.35 -10.01
CA ASP A 819 -38.86 -3.39 -10.59
C ASP A 819 -39.67 -2.12 -10.25
N ARG A 820 -39.40 -1.48 -9.09
CA ARG A 820 -40.10 -0.28 -8.61
C ARG A 820 -39.46 1.04 -9.01
N HIS A 821 -38.14 1.10 -9.03
CA HIS A 821 -37.40 2.35 -9.15
C HIS A 821 -36.42 2.36 -10.32
N GLY A 822 -36.39 1.31 -11.16
CA GLY A 822 -35.42 1.19 -12.23
C GLY A 822 -33.98 1.06 -11.72
N ALA A 823 -33.80 0.68 -10.45
CA ALA A 823 -32.47 0.56 -9.85
C ALA A 823 -31.63 -0.49 -10.60
N PRO A 824 -30.32 -0.24 -10.82
CA PRO A 824 -29.42 -1.21 -11.42
C PRO A 824 -29.48 -2.54 -10.67
N PHE A 825 -29.82 -3.61 -11.39
CA PHE A 825 -29.94 -4.95 -10.83
C PHE A 825 -28.75 -5.79 -11.26
N VAL A 826 -28.14 -6.51 -10.32
CA VAL A 826 -27.02 -7.42 -10.61
C VAL A 826 -27.56 -8.62 -11.39
N PRO A 827 -27.32 -8.74 -12.70
CA PRO A 827 -27.76 -9.88 -13.47
C PRO A 827 -26.71 -10.98 -13.33
N PHE A 828 -27.17 -12.22 -13.19
CA PHE A 828 -26.36 -13.44 -13.21
C PHE A 828 -25.81 -13.88 -11.84
N VAL A 829 -26.45 -14.92 -11.29
CA VAL A 829 -25.97 -15.67 -10.13
C VAL A 829 -25.75 -17.10 -10.63
N GLY A 830 -24.49 -17.51 -10.74
CA GLY A 830 -24.12 -18.83 -11.23
C GLY A 830 -24.59 -19.98 -10.32
N GLU A 831 -24.42 -21.22 -10.76
CA GLU A 831 -24.83 -22.39 -9.95
C GLU A 831 -24.15 -22.43 -8.58
N ALA A 832 -22.88 -22.01 -8.50
CA ALA A 832 -22.12 -21.95 -7.24
C ALA A 832 -22.72 -20.96 -6.24
N GLN A 833 -23.05 -19.74 -6.68
CA GLN A 833 -23.66 -18.72 -5.83
C GLN A 833 -25.09 -19.12 -5.42
N ILE A 834 -25.88 -19.67 -6.33
CA ILE A 834 -27.20 -20.20 -6.00
C ILE A 834 -27.09 -21.31 -4.94
N ALA A 835 -26.16 -22.25 -5.12
CA ALA A 835 -25.91 -23.32 -4.17
C ALA A 835 -25.41 -22.79 -2.82
N GLY A 836 -24.66 -21.69 -2.81
CA GLY A 836 -24.14 -21.03 -1.60
C GLY A 836 -25.22 -20.37 -0.74
N LEU A 837 -26.21 -19.72 -1.34
CA LEU A 837 -27.29 -19.03 -0.62
C LEU A 837 -28.47 -19.92 -0.25
N ARG A 838 -28.72 -20.99 -1.01
CA ARG A 838 -29.86 -21.89 -0.82
C ARG A 838 -29.98 -22.46 0.62
N PRO A 839 -28.89 -22.85 1.32
CA PRO A 839 -28.97 -23.31 2.70
C PRO A 839 -29.51 -22.26 3.69
N SER A 840 -29.25 -20.96 3.47
CA SER A 840 -29.78 -19.90 4.32
C SER A 840 -31.27 -19.65 4.12
N ILE A 841 -31.83 -20.12 2.99
CA ILE A 841 -33.24 -19.97 2.61
C ILE A 841 -34.05 -21.22 2.99
N LEU A 842 -33.52 -22.41 2.70
CA LEU A 842 -34.18 -23.70 2.91
C LEU A 842 -33.77 -24.41 4.21
N GLY A 843 -32.77 -23.88 4.91
CA GLY A 843 -32.26 -24.45 6.16
C GLY A 843 -33.11 -24.14 7.39
N SER A 844 -32.55 -24.37 8.57
CA SER A 844 -33.24 -24.18 9.86
C SER A 844 -33.28 -22.74 10.35
N SER A 845 -32.57 -21.81 9.71
CA SER A 845 -32.59 -20.39 10.05
C SER A 845 -33.85 -19.73 9.49
N ASN A 846 -34.60 -19.04 10.34
CA ASN A 846 -35.76 -18.26 9.90
C ASN A 846 -35.39 -16.82 9.50
N TYR A 847 -34.12 -16.41 9.54
CA TYR A 847 -33.73 -15.01 9.34
C TYR A 847 -34.26 -14.42 8.01
N VAL A 848 -34.10 -15.14 6.90
CA VAL A 848 -34.51 -14.66 5.57
C VAL A 848 -36.03 -14.58 5.47
N SER A 849 -36.74 -15.64 5.88
CA SER A 849 -38.20 -15.67 5.85
C SER A 849 -38.80 -14.62 6.78
N ASP A 850 -38.17 -14.40 7.92
CA ASP A 850 -38.60 -13.45 8.93
C ASP A 850 -38.51 -12.00 8.43
N ASN A 851 -37.40 -11.61 7.82
CA ASN A 851 -37.18 -10.26 7.30
C ASN A 851 -38.03 -9.97 6.05
N ILE A 852 -38.15 -10.94 5.13
CA ILE A 852 -39.01 -10.78 3.95
C ILE A 852 -40.47 -10.59 4.37
N ALA A 853 -40.96 -11.42 5.30
CA ALA A 853 -42.32 -11.27 5.84
C ALA A 853 -42.51 -9.89 6.49
N GLU A 854 -41.54 -9.42 7.26
CA GLU A 854 -41.62 -8.11 7.93
C GLU A 854 -41.66 -6.94 6.93
N LEU A 855 -40.80 -6.94 5.91
CA LEU A 855 -40.79 -5.92 4.85
C LEU A 855 -42.14 -5.79 4.14
N ILE A 856 -42.81 -6.92 3.89
CA ILE A 856 -44.15 -6.98 3.28
C ILE A 856 -45.22 -6.55 4.28
N GLY A 857 -45.17 -7.04 5.52
CA GLY A 857 -46.13 -6.73 6.58
C GLY A 857 -46.16 -5.24 6.96
N SER A 858 -44.97 -4.62 6.98
CA SER A 858 -44.76 -3.18 7.21
C SER A 858 -45.08 -2.32 5.99
N ARG A 859 -45.46 -2.91 4.84
CA ARG A 859 -45.78 -2.23 3.58
C ARG A 859 -44.63 -1.40 2.98
N ILE A 860 -43.40 -1.71 3.36
CA ILE A 860 -42.20 -1.12 2.75
C ILE A 860 -42.03 -1.69 1.35
N ILE A 861 -42.13 -3.02 1.26
CA ILE A 861 -42.36 -3.72 0.00
C ILE A 861 -43.87 -3.86 -0.15
N ASP A 862 -44.38 -3.31 -1.23
CA ASP A 862 -45.80 -3.26 -1.50
C ASP A 862 -46.38 -4.65 -1.85
N ARG A 863 -47.62 -4.86 -1.42
CA ARG A 863 -48.35 -6.12 -1.61
C ARG A 863 -48.56 -6.41 -3.09
N GLU A 864 -48.81 -5.38 -3.88
CA GLU A 864 -49.13 -5.45 -5.30
C GLU A 864 -47.95 -6.05 -6.09
N TRP A 865 -46.72 -5.61 -5.78
CA TRP A 865 -45.49 -6.14 -6.38
C TRP A 865 -45.27 -7.60 -6.01
N LEU A 866 -45.45 -7.98 -4.75
CA LEU A 866 -45.33 -9.37 -4.30
C LEU A 866 -46.28 -10.27 -5.09
N LEU A 867 -47.57 -9.91 -5.14
CA LEU A 867 -48.58 -10.71 -5.81
C LEU A 867 -48.25 -10.87 -7.30
N ALA A 868 -47.86 -9.79 -7.97
CA ALA A 868 -47.53 -9.83 -9.39
C ALA A 868 -46.27 -10.67 -9.66
N THR A 869 -45.24 -10.52 -8.82
CA THR A 869 -44.01 -11.33 -8.91
C THR A 869 -44.33 -12.81 -8.76
N VAL A 870 -45.10 -13.22 -7.74
CA VAL A 870 -45.43 -14.63 -7.53
C VAL A 870 -46.28 -15.20 -8.67
N MET A 871 -47.27 -14.45 -9.16
CA MET A 871 -48.07 -14.85 -10.33
C MET A 871 -47.18 -15.09 -11.54
N LEU A 872 -46.23 -14.18 -11.81
CA LEU A 872 -45.29 -14.32 -12.92
C LEU A 872 -44.30 -15.48 -12.73
N LEU A 873 -44.01 -15.91 -11.49
CA LEU A 873 -43.15 -17.05 -11.21
C LEU A 873 -43.86 -18.41 -11.32
N THR A 874 -45.19 -18.43 -11.41
CA THR A 874 -45.97 -19.67 -11.42
C THR A 874 -46.03 -20.29 -12.82
N ASP A 875 -46.03 -21.62 -12.88
CA ASP A 875 -46.08 -22.37 -14.14
C ASP A 875 -47.38 -22.07 -14.93
N GLY A 876 -47.24 -21.85 -16.25
CA GLY A 876 -48.35 -21.55 -17.16
C GLY A 876 -48.65 -20.07 -17.37
N ALA A 877 -47.85 -19.16 -16.81
CA ALA A 877 -47.89 -17.75 -17.18
C ALA A 877 -47.55 -17.58 -18.67
N PRO A 878 -48.31 -16.78 -19.46
CA PRO A 878 -48.06 -16.58 -20.89
C PRO A 878 -46.59 -16.23 -21.20
N GLU A 879 -45.97 -16.99 -22.10
CA GLU A 879 -44.55 -16.83 -22.49
C GLU A 879 -44.28 -15.49 -23.18
N THR A 880 -43.30 -14.75 -22.66
CA THR A 880 -42.08 -14.53 -23.44
C THR A 880 -41.17 -15.73 -23.16
N GLU A 881 -40.62 -16.38 -24.18
CA GLU A 881 -39.68 -17.52 -24.09
C GLU A 881 -38.80 -17.41 -22.84
N ARG A 882 -38.88 -18.36 -21.88
CA ARG A 882 -38.02 -18.38 -20.70
C ARG A 882 -36.94 -19.45 -20.88
N PRO A 883 -35.69 -19.11 -21.23
CA PRO A 883 -34.62 -20.10 -21.39
C PRO A 883 -34.10 -20.64 -20.05
N THR A 884 -34.42 -19.99 -18.92
CA THR A 884 -33.90 -20.31 -17.58
C THR A 884 -34.91 -19.99 -16.48
N PRO A 885 -34.92 -20.75 -15.36
CA PRO A 885 -35.75 -20.42 -14.19
C PRO A 885 -35.32 -19.08 -13.57
N ASP A 886 -36.29 -18.27 -13.13
CA ASP A 886 -36.01 -17.00 -12.43
C ASP A 886 -35.15 -17.23 -11.18
N LEU A 887 -34.33 -16.23 -10.84
CA LEU A 887 -33.38 -16.29 -9.75
C LEU A 887 -34.05 -16.58 -8.39
N LEU A 888 -35.21 -15.97 -8.10
CA LEU A 888 -35.91 -16.17 -6.83
C LEU A 888 -36.40 -17.61 -6.68
N THR A 889 -36.83 -18.23 -7.78
CA THR A 889 -37.21 -19.65 -7.84
C THR A 889 -35.99 -20.55 -7.69
N SER A 890 -34.87 -20.20 -8.32
CA SER A 890 -33.62 -20.97 -8.27
C SER A 890 -32.99 -20.99 -6.87
N LEU A 891 -33.18 -19.92 -6.10
CA LEU A 891 -32.80 -19.78 -4.70
C LEU A 891 -33.72 -20.54 -3.72
N GLY A 892 -34.92 -20.94 -4.17
CA GLY A 892 -35.91 -21.63 -3.34
C GLY A 892 -36.84 -20.72 -2.53
N LEU A 893 -36.87 -19.41 -2.82
CA LEU A 893 -37.84 -18.48 -2.23
C LEU A 893 -39.23 -18.68 -2.84
N GLY A 894 -39.28 -18.90 -4.15
CA GLY A 894 -40.46 -19.36 -4.88
C GLY A 894 -40.35 -20.84 -5.25
N THR A 895 -41.49 -21.47 -5.54
CA THR A 895 -41.53 -22.86 -6.02
C THR A 895 -42.32 -22.95 -7.33
N LYS A 896 -41.91 -23.87 -8.21
CA LYS A 896 -42.71 -24.18 -9.42
C LYS A 896 -44.09 -24.76 -9.09
N ASN A 897 -44.24 -25.35 -7.89
CA ASN A 897 -45.43 -26.08 -7.45
C ASN A 897 -46.32 -25.31 -6.46
N GLY A 898 -46.12 -24.00 -6.24
CA GLY A 898 -47.04 -23.17 -5.44
C GLY A 898 -46.92 -23.23 -3.90
N ASN A 899 -45.87 -23.84 -3.37
CA ASN A 899 -45.64 -24.08 -1.93
C ASN A 899 -44.39 -23.37 -1.36
N GLY A 900 -43.88 -22.34 -2.03
CA GLY A 900 -42.74 -21.55 -1.57
C GLY A 900 -43.09 -20.52 -0.49
N LEU A 901 -42.06 -19.86 0.02
CA LEU A 901 -42.20 -18.77 1.00
C LEU A 901 -43.04 -17.62 0.41
N LEU A 902 -42.75 -17.23 -0.83
CA LEU A 902 -43.44 -16.12 -1.48
C LEU A 902 -44.91 -16.43 -1.74
N GLU A 903 -45.25 -17.67 -2.13
CA GLU A 903 -46.63 -18.14 -2.31
C GLU A 903 -47.40 -18.19 -0.99
N SER A 904 -46.73 -18.56 0.10
CA SER A 904 -47.31 -18.54 1.44
C SER A 904 -47.63 -17.11 1.89
N LEU A 905 -46.70 -16.17 1.69
CA LEU A 905 -46.90 -14.75 1.99
C LEU A 905 -47.95 -14.10 1.09
N ALA A 906 -48.01 -14.47 -0.19
CA ALA A 906 -49.04 -14.03 -1.13
C ALA A 906 -50.43 -14.51 -0.68
N ARG A 907 -50.57 -15.78 -0.28
CA ARG A 907 -51.82 -16.35 0.22
C ARG A 907 -52.31 -15.65 1.49
N GLU A 908 -51.40 -15.34 2.41
CA GLU A 908 -51.74 -14.60 3.63
C GLU A 908 -52.11 -13.14 3.32
N SER A 909 -51.43 -12.51 2.36
CA SER A 909 -51.73 -11.14 1.89
C SER A 909 -53.07 -11.03 1.17
N LEU A 910 -53.58 -12.12 0.59
CA LEU A 910 -54.89 -12.19 -0.09
C LEU A 910 -56.05 -12.55 0.87
N ALA A 911 -55.78 -12.71 2.16
CA ALA A 911 -56.79 -13.22 3.09
C ALA A 911 -58.00 -12.28 3.31
N ASP A 912 -57.85 -11.00 3.02
CA ASP A 912 -58.92 -10.01 3.03
C ASP A 912 -59.83 -10.08 1.80
N LEU A 913 -59.42 -10.78 0.73
CA LEU A 913 -60.13 -10.89 -0.55
C LEU A 913 -60.84 -12.24 -0.75
N TYR A 914 -60.89 -13.11 0.27
CA TYR A 914 -61.65 -14.37 0.23
C TYR A 914 -63.15 -14.08 -0.04
N GLY A 915 -63.69 -14.62 -1.14
CA GLY A 915 -65.13 -14.53 -1.46
C GLY A 915 -65.54 -13.45 -2.47
N PHE A 916 -64.58 -12.86 -3.20
CA PHE A 916 -64.85 -11.91 -4.28
C PHE A 916 -65.61 -12.56 -5.46
N ASP A 917 -66.61 -11.87 -6.03
CA ASP A 917 -67.50 -12.38 -7.10
C ASP A 917 -66.79 -12.41 -8.48
N ARG A 918 -67.03 -13.48 -9.25
CA ARG A 918 -66.40 -13.79 -10.55
C ARG A 918 -66.85 -12.90 -11.71
N ASN A 919 -67.93 -12.13 -11.53
CA ASN A 919 -68.62 -11.44 -12.64
C ASN A 919 -68.40 -9.91 -12.71
N GLY A 920 -67.53 -9.32 -11.88
CA GLY A 920 -67.24 -7.87 -11.86
C GLY A 920 -65.88 -7.47 -12.45
N PRO A 921 -65.62 -6.17 -12.72
CA PRO A 921 -64.27 -5.68 -13.00
C PRO A 921 -63.40 -6.00 -11.78
N SER A 922 -62.37 -6.80 -11.98
CA SER A 922 -61.57 -7.35 -10.89
C SER A 922 -60.44 -6.39 -10.54
N PRO A 923 -60.46 -5.77 -9.34
CA PRO A 923 -59.37 -4.91 -8.88
C PRO A 923 -58.02 -5.62 -8.90
N ILE A 924 -58.03 -6.95 -8.77
CA ILE A 924 -56.85 -7.82 -8.81
C ILE A 924 -56.25 -7.89 -10.22
N VAL A 925 -57.10 -8.06 -11.25
CA VAL A 925 -56.63 -8.08 -12.64
C VAL A 925 -56.14 -6.71 -13.07
N ASP A 926 -56.80 -5.63 -12.64
CA ASP A 926 -56.36 -4.27 -12.92
C ASP A 926 -55.06 -3.93 -12.17
N MET A 927 -54.90 -4.38 -10.91
CA MET A 927 -53.64 -4.30 -10.15
C MET A 927 -52.50 -5.02 -10.89
N PHE A 928 -52.71 -6.26 -11.36
CA PHE A 928 -51.69 -7.00 -12.11
C PHE A 928 -51.34 -6.33 -13.43
N ARG A 929 -52.34 -5.80 -14.12
CA ARG A 929 -52.17 -5.04 -15.36
C ARG A 929 -51.34 -3.77 -15.13
N ASP A 930 -51.64 -3.03 -14.08
CA ASP A 930 -50.92 -1.79 -13.75
C ASP A 930 -49.48 -2.10 -13.31
N GLU A 931 -49.27 -3.20 -12.59
CA GLU A 931 -47.95 -3.63 -12.18
C GLU A 931 -47.10 -4.16 -13.35
N ALA A 932 -47.69 -4.95 -14.25
CA ALA A 932 -47.01 -5.42 -15.46
C ALA A 932 -46.61 -4.25 -16.38
N ARG A 933 -47.44 -3.19 -16.47
CA ARG A 933 -47.13 -1.97 -17.23
C ARG A 933 -45.97 -1.16 -16.65
N ARG A 934 -45.75 -1.22 -15.33
CA ARG A 934 -44.67 -0.49 -14.65
C ARG A 934 -43.30 -1.15 -14.83
N ARG A 935 -43.26 -2.46 -15.08
CA ARG A 935 -42.00 -3.19 -15.32
C ARG A 935 -41.58 -3.02 -16.78
N GLU A 936 -40.53 -2.24 -17.04
CA GLU A 936 -39.99 -1.98 -18.39
C GLU A 936 -39.66 -3.26 -19.20
N SER A 937 -39.53 -4.41 -18.54
CA SER A 937 -39.28 -5.72 -19.19
C SER A 937 -40.48 -6.31 -19.93
N VAL A 938 -41.68 -5.73 -19.81
CA VAL A 938 -42.87 -6.14 -20.58
C VAL A 938 -43.07 -5.10 -21.67
N GLY A 939 -42.61 -5.40 -22.89
CA GLY A 939 -42.58 -4.48 -24.02
C GLY A 939 -43.90 -3.74 -24.29
N GLN A 940 -43.78 -2.57 -24.90
CA GLN A 940 -44.88 -1.65 -25.24
C GLN A 940 -46.10 -2.39 -25.83
N SER A 941 -47.20 -2.40 -25.07
CA SER A 941 -48.59 -2.57 -25.53
C SER A 941 -49.08 -3.90 -26.10
N VAL A 942 -48.33 -5.01 -26.07
CA VAL A 942 -48.85 -6.32 -26.52
C VAL A 942 -49.00 -7.32 -25.35
N ASP A 943 -50.25 -7.78 -25.17
CA ASP A 943 -50.71 -8.95 -24.39
C ASP A 943 -50.95 -8.89 -22.86
N VAL A 944 -51.23 -7.73 -22.27
CA VAL A 944 -51.74 -7.70 -20.87
C VAL A 944 -53.07 -8.47 -20.70
N ASP A 945 -53.91 -8.52 -21.75
CA ASP A 945 -55.17 -9.29 -21.73
C ASP A 945 -54.96 -10.82 -21.78
N ARG A 946 -53.79 -11.32 -22.22
CA ARG A 946 -53.46 -12.77 -22.15
C ARG A 946 -53.21 -13.26 -20.74
N TYR A 947 -52.81 -12.37 -19.82
CA TYR A 947 -52.60 -12.72 -18.43
C TYR A 947 -53.92 -12.81 -17.64
N ARG A 948 -55.03 -12.23 -18.13
CA ARG A 948 -56.31 -12.20 -17.40
C ARG A 948 -56.84 -13.60 -17.04
N PRO A 949 -56.89 -14.61 -17.95
CA PRO A 949 -57.33 -15.96 -17.59
C PRO A 949 -56.38 -16.66 -16.60
N HIS A 950 -55.07 -16.46 -16.77
CA HIS A 950 -54.05 -17.05 -15.89
C HIS A 950 -54.08 -16.43 -14.48
N ALA A 951 -54.19 -15.10 -14.38
CA ALA A 951 -54.32 -14.38 -13.12
C ALA A 951 -55.52 -14.86 -12.30
N TRP A 952 -56.65 -15.14 -12.95
CA TRP A 952 -57.82 -15.71 -12.30
C TRP A 952 -57.63 -17.17 -11.87
N GLN A 953 -57.03 -18.01 -12.72
CA GLN A 953 -56.72 -19.39 -12.35
C GLN A 953 -55.74 -19.46 -11.18
N TRP A 954 -54.73 -18.59 -11.18
CA TRP A 954 -53.75 -18.46 -10.11
C TRP A 954 -54.37 -17.93 -8.82
N PHE A 955 -55.21 -16.90 -8.90
CA PHE A 955 -55.94 -16.37 -7.74
C PHE A 955 -56.85 -17.45 -7.14
N ASP A 956 -57.64 -18.13 -7.96
CA ASP A 956 -58.49 -19.24 -7.51
C ASP A 956 -57.64 -20.35 -6.86
N TYR A 957 -56.51 -20.73 -7.47
CA TYR A 957 -55.59 -21.73 -6.93
C TYR A 957 -55.08 -21.36 -5.52
N LEU A 958 -54.59 -20.14 -5.33
CA LEU A 958 -54.09 -19.69 -4.02
C LEU A 958 -55.20 -19.55 -2.97
N VAL A 959 -56.42 -19.21 -3.39
CA VAL A 959 -57.55 -18.86 -2.51
C VAL A 959 -58.43 -20.07 -2.16
N THR A 960 -58.53 -21.08 -3.03
CA THR A 960 -59.38 -22.27 -2.80
C THR A 960 -58.67 -23.46 -2.16
N GLU A 961 -57.35 -23.61 -2.31
CA GLU A 961 -56.60 -24.67 -1.62
C GLU A 961 -56.29 -24.29 -0.16
N ARG A 962 -57.22 -24.63 0.77
CA ARG A 962 -56.87 -24.68 2.20
C ARG A 962 -55.97 -25.88 2.47
N PRO A 963 -54.81 -25.73 3.16
CA PRO A 963 -54.05 -26.88 3.61
C PRO A 963 -54.88 -27.67 4.64
N LYS A 964 -54.93 -29.00 4.48
CA LYS A 964 -55.62 -29.92 5.40
C LYS A 964 -54.91 -30.12 6.75
N GLN A 965 -54.15 -29.14 7.25
CA GLN A 965 -53.55 -29.18 8.59
C GLN A 965 -54.03 -27.98 9.42
N ALA A 966 -54.41 -28.28 10.67
CA ALA A 966 -55.06 -27.42 11.65
C ALA A 966 -54.24 -26.16 12.02
N PRO A 967 -54.81 -25.16 12.73
CA PRO A 967 -54.34 -23.78 12.72
C PRO A 967 -53.00 -23.65 13.47
N SER A 968 -51.90 -23.67 12.73
CA SER A 968 -50.74 -22.88 13.14
C SER A 968 -51.11 -21.43 12.88
N GLN A 969 -50.91 -20.56 13.88
CA GLN A 969 -51.09 -19.12 13.70
C GLN A 969 -50.28 -18.68 12.47
N GLY A 970 -50.93 -18.00 11.50
CA GLY A 970 -50.30 -17.51 10.26
C GLY A 970 -49.01 -16.72 10.53
N ILE A 971 -48.12 -16.64 9.55
CA ILE A 971 -46.78 -16.05 9.71
C ILE A 971 -46.90 -14.57 10.14
N PHE A 972 -47.89 -13.83 9.62
CA PHE A 972 -48.21 -12.48 10.09
C PHE A 972 -48.90 -12.49 11.47
N ALA A 973 -49.81 -13.43 11.73
CA ALA A 973 -50.53 -13.54 13.01
C ALA A 973 -49.62 -13.91 14.19
N ARG A 974 -48.54 -14.66 13.94
CA ARG A 974 -47.54 -15.07 14.94
C ARG A 974 -46.59 -13.93 15.33
N LYS A 975 -46.47 -12.89 14.49
CA LYS A 975 -45.51 -11.78 14.65
C LYS A 975 -46.14 -10.43 15.00
N PHE A 976 -47.24 -10.05 14.35
CA PHE A 976 -47.90 -8.76 14.57
C PHE A 976 -49.02 -8.85 15.64
N GLY A 977 -49.14 -10.00 16.30
CA GLY A 977 -50.11 -10.29 17.35
C GLY A 977 -49.68 -9.82 18.74
N LYS A 978 -49.50 -8.51 18.91
CA LYS A 978 -49.59 -7.74 20.18
C LYS A 978 -49.12 -6.32 19.88
N ASP A 979 -50.03 -5.49 19.37
CA ASP A 979 -50.09 -4.04 19.59
C ASP A 979 -51.21 -3.47 18.70
N ARG A 980 -52.44 -3.79 19.09
CA ARG A 980 -53.61 -2.95 18.82
C ARG A 980 -54.37 -2.87 20.14
N GLY A 981 -53.96 -1.89 20.95
CA GLY A 981 -54.66 -1.36 22.11
C GLY A 981 -54.51 0.15 22.07
#